data_AF-A0A1D1ZGC2-F1
#
_entry.id   AF-A0A1D1ZGC2-F1
#
_cell.length_a   1.000
_cell.length_b   1.000
_cell.length_c   1.000
_cell.angle_alpha   90.00
_cell.angle_beta   90.00
_cell.angle_gamma   90.00
#
_symmetry.space_group_name_H-M   'P 1'
#
loop_
_entity.id
_entity.type
_entity.pdbx_description
1 polymer ?
#
loop_
_entity_poly.entity_id
_entity_poly.type
_entity_poly.pdbx_seq_one_letter_code
_entity_poly.pdbx_strand_id
1 'polypeptide(L)'
;PRLTPLPGSWNSARLRTAKPPNISSPPRGRAKTAGSVPASSHFPTAPLRKGDRVRGRMEHPPTDPANSSLGRLLLEEITPVVMVLSTPLAEEACKKNGLDFVRMLLPFSSFQNIDVPVRTASDQPYRLQEFRLRMVYASDVRQQSHEVADDLLKQVVSDASGMTWSDLQLDALQPETVVTASESEYLPSWFQTFNRELLRTLSFSEHEAFDHPVACLLVVSTDDDQPMNRFVDLFNTEQLPSLLNEGTMDPKILKHYLLLHDNQNGSTEKAGSILAEMRSTFGLNDSRLLCINSAQNMVSEGADNPWFRYKNGTSTNQDVACFLSIDDLSEIRDFMQDLCSKHIIPHMEQKIRALNQQVSAIRKGFRNQIRNLWWRKGKEDMPDTHNGPMYTFSSIESQMRVLGDYAFMLRDYELALSNYRLLSTDFKLDKAWKCYAGAQEMVGLCLFMLDQSRKDSEYCMENAFHTYERIGSSGLRYATRCGLWWAEMLKVRSQHKEAAAVYFRISNEEPSLHSAIMLEQASYCYLFSNPPMLRKYGFHLVLAGNRYFVSEEKKHAIRAYRNALSIYRGNSWSYIKDHVHFNIGRWYASLDMFEAAIEYMLEVLACSHQSVATQELFLGDFLHVVKGIGKSLEVPKLKLPLIEMSSLKIMFEDYRTYASSSAVHVGENLWQTLEEDMVPSAYTIKSNWLESYTKLHPLKKYNDASICVIGEPIKVYLQFKNPLQISVSVSDVALICELSTRSAGTEFDEEASSTGVQENMLHESSDSRELRSDNSSFLISKINFVLGGGETRGVELDVTPKIQGFLKIVGVRWIFSGSVMGYHNFDIDRKKRHKKTRSTENSSAYSLCFIVVKGLPKLEGYIRGMPKKTYAGDLRLLMLEIQNHSEHSVRNLKMKISHPRLLAPGSLVDLNLKYPGCLEKQIDSQGMDVQEDIVGKTNEKPTSLLFSFPNDTKIQGGTIFQWPLWLHTGVAGNVSLYISIYYEVENLFSDMKHRTLRMHYKLEVLPSLDISILITPYPSKLQEFLVRMDIVNRTNAESFWLRQLSTPGSEWNLSTLPYDSVSPSQLLLAGQALLCFFKLKAVKQTDVPSGQGGDARLGSQDSIEALLDTSRSPLADFHYHERLHQEKFHQVNIFLSIFCSVKKLLPLLHALCFIHELIFRSRLTPTCNIIVWM
;
A
#
# COMPACT_ATOMS: atom_id res chain seq x y z
N PRO A 1 -11.99 33.20 10.89
CA PRO A 1 -12.01 32.03 11.82
C PRO A 1 -10.64 31.37 11.87
N ARG A 2 -9.95 31.51 13.00
CA ARG A 2 -8.52 31.25 13.20
C ARG A 2 -8.16 29.78 12.94
N LEU A 3 -7.24 29.54 11.99
CA LEU A 3 -6.55 28.27 11.78
C LEU A 3 -5.56 28.04 12.93
N THR A 4 -5.81 27.02 13.73
CA THR A 4 -4.89 26.50 14.75
C THR A 4 -3.72 25.76 14.09
N PRO A 5 -2.47 25.99 14.49
CA PRO A 5 -1.34 25.19 14.01
C PRO A 5 -1.32 23.83 14.73
N LEU A 6 -1.21 22.74 13.96
CA LEU A 6 -0.97 21.39 14.49
C LEU A 6 0.40 21.33 15.20
N PRO A 7 0.52 20.66 16.36
CA PRO A 7 1.77 20.54 17.08
C PRO A 7 2.64 19.45 16.42
N GLY A 8 3.70 19.88 15.75
CA GLY A 8 4.64 18.98 15.09
C GLY A 8 5.86 19.72 14.54
N SER A 9 6.33 20.74 15.25
CA SER A 9 7.62 21.36 14.94
C SER A 9 8.72 20.31 15.16
N TRP A 10 9.33 19.84 14.08
CA TRP A 10 10.67 19.26 14.15
C TRP A 10 11.65 20.40 14.44
N ASN A 11 11.65 20.85 15.69
CA ASN A 11 12.71 21.68 16.22
C ASN A 11 13.99 20.84 16.21
N SER A 12 15.07 21.50 15.80
CA SER A 12 16.45 21.06 15.80
C SER A 12 16.84 20.30 17.09
N ALA A 13 16.65 18.98 17.09
CA ALA A 13 17.18 18.12 18.12
C ALA A 13 18.70 18.01 17.90
N ARG A 14 19.47 18.80 18.67
CA ARG A 14 20.90 18.55 18.93
C ARG A 14 21.05 17.10 19.40
N LEU A 15 21.49 16.21 18.51
CA LEU A 15 21.96 14.89 18.89
C LEU A 15 23.26 15.03 19.68
N ARG A 16 23.14 15.06 21.01
CA ARG A 16 24.24 14.76 21.93
C ARG A 16 24.76 13.37 21.59
N THR A 17 26.03 13.29 21.21
CA THR A 17 26.81 12.05 21.13
C THR A 17 26.74 11.33 22.47
N ALA A 18 26.06 10.18 22.51
CA ALA A 18 26.12 9.28 23.64
C ALA A 18 27.52 8.64 23.70
N LYS A 19 28.22 8.85 24.83
CA LYS A 19 29.46 8.14 25.18
C LYS A 19 29.14 6.67 25.48
N PRO A 20 29.98 5.70 25.07
CA PRO A 20 29.91 4.33 25.57
C PRO A 20 30.37 4.24 27.05
N PRO A 21 29.97 3.21 27.79
CA PRO A 21 30.05 3.18 29.25
C PRO A 21 31.47 3.01 29.80
N ASN A 22 31.69 3.65 30.95
CA ASN A 22 32.89 3.61 31.77
C ASN A 22 33.29 2.19 32.14
N ILE A 23 34.51 1.79 31.77
CA ILE A 23 35.29 0.78 32.49
C ILE A 23 36.37 1.53 33.28
N SER A 24 36.41 1.22 34.57
CA SER A 24 37.21 1.79 35.65
C SER A 24 38.69 2.02 35.33
N SER A 25 39.20 3.19 35.71
CA SER A 25 40.63 3.43 35.95
C SER A 25 40.98 3.21 37.44
N PRO A 26 42.14 2.64 37.78
CA PRO A 26 42.85 3.00 39.01
C PRO A 26 43.99 4.00 38.70
N PRO A 27 44.42 4.80 39.70
CA PRO A 27 45.16 6.03 39.48
C PRO A 27 46.67 5.87 39.70
N ARG A 28 47.48 6.77 39.10
CA ARG A 28 48.60 7.50 39.73
C ARG A 28 49.58 8.05 38.69
N GLY A 29 50.15 9.22 39.00
CA GLY A 29 51.57 9.46 38.75
C GLY A 29 51.92 10.63 37.85
N ARG A 30 52.30 11.75 38.47
CA ARG A 30 53.12 12.83 37.91
C ARG A 30 54.38 12.30 37.21
N ALA A 31 54.82 12.94 36.12
CA ALA A 31 56.18 13.50 35.99
C ALA A 31 56.35 14.28 34.68
N LYS A 32 57.20 15.31 34.76
CA LYS A 32 57.59 16.30 33.76
C LYS A 32 58.71 15.80 32.83
N THR A 33 59.06 16.67 31.87
CA THR A 33 60.35 16.82 31.14
C THR A 33 60.59 15.85 29.99
N ALA A 34 61.33 16.17 28.91
CA ALA A 34 61.83 17.38 28.24
C ALA A 34 62.65 16.88 27.02
N GLY A 35 62.87 17.74 26.02
CA GLY A 35 63.97 17.63 25.04
C GLY A 35 63.70 16.75 23.80
N SER A 36 63.59 17.36 22.60
CA SER A 36 64.68 17.66 21.65
C SER A 36 65.17 16.41 20.89
N VAL A 37 64.76 16.15 19.62
CA VAL A 37 65.30 16.70 18.34
C VAL A 37 66.74 16.19 18.07
N PRO A 38 67.25 15.92 16.84
CA PRO A 38 66.65 15.76 15.48
C PRO A 38 67.23 14.57 14.64
N ALA A 39 66.78 14.46 13.37
CA ALA A 39 67.57 14.16 12.14
C ALA A 39 68.31 12.81 12.02
N SER A 40 68.56 12.19 10.86
CA SER A 40 68.23 12.39 9.44
C SER A 40 68.79 11.18 8.68
N SER A 41 68.13 10.83 7.56
CA SER A 41 68.75 10.35 6.30
C SER A 41 69.74 9.16 6.30
N HIS A 42 69.35 8.02 5.71
CA HIS A 42 69.72 7.62 4.32
C HIS A 42 69.50 6.12 4.07
N PHE A 43 68.94 5.85 2.88
CA PHE A 43 68.84 4.58 2.10
C PHE A 43 70.22 3.90 1.88
N PRO A 44 70.36 2.73 1.19
CA PRO A 44 69.38 1.88 0.48
C PRO A 44 69.52 0.36 0.78
N THR A 45 68.53 -0.46 0.36
CA THR A 45 68.71 -1.74 -0.37
C THR A 45 67.35 -2.44 -0.53
N ALA A 46 66.92 -2.62 -1.78
CA ALA A 46 65.91 -3.62 -2.18
C ALA A 46 66.63 -5.00 -2.32
N PRO A 47 65.95 -6.18 -2.30
CA PRO A 47 64.77 -6.43 -3.14
C PRO A 47 63.69 -7.43 -2.61
N LEU A 48 62.61 -7.50 -3.40
CA LEU A 48 61.63 -8.60 -3.61
C LEU A 48 60.38 -8.74 -2.71
N ARG A 49 59.31 -8.10 -3.23
CA ARG A 49 57.94 -8.62 -3.48
C ARG A 49 57.18 -9.36 -2.36
N LYS A 50 56.12 -8.71 -1.89
CA LYS A 50 54.74 -9.24 -1.91
C LYS A 50 53.77 -8.09 -2.15
N GLY A 51 52.85 -8.28 -3.09
CA GLY A 51 52.03 -7.23 -3.66
C GLY A 51 50.94 -6.75 -2.72
N ASP A 52 50.96 -5.45 -2.44
CA ASP A 52 49.80 -4.72 -1.96
C ASP A 52 49.06 -4.11 -3.14
N ARG A 53 47.79 -4.49 -3.28
CA ARG A 53 46.81 -3.80 -4.11
C ARG A 53 46.61 -2.40 -3.54
N VAL A 54 47.36 -1.44 -4.06
CA VAL A 54 46.97 -0.03 -3.99
C VAL A 54 45.65 0.10 -4.74
N ARG A 55 44.56 0.35 -4.01
CA ARG A 55 43.37 0.99 -4.60
C ARG A 55 43.83 2.37 -5.05
N GLY A 56 44.27 2.48 -6.30
CA GLY A 56 44.36 3.75 -6.97
C GLY A 56 42.97 4.38 -6.94
N ARG A 57 42.85 5.55 -6.31
CA ARG A 57 41.84 6.50 -6.75
C ARG A 57 42.08 6.68 -8.24
N MET A 58 41.11 6.32 -9.08
CA MET A 58 41.07 6.83 -10.44
C MET A 58 40.93 8.35 -10.31
N GLU A 59 42.04 9.07 -10.35
CA GLU A 59 42.01 10.48 -10.68
C GLU A 59 41.60 10.53 -12.15
N HIS A 60 40.40 11.06 -12.41
CA HIS A 60 39.98 11.40 -13.76
C HIS A 60 41.05 12.33 -14.37
N PRO A 61 41.33 12.22 -15.68
CA PRO A 61 42.29 13.11 -16.34
C PRO A 61 41.90 14.58 -16.05
N PRO A 62 42.88 15.49 -15.87
CA PRO A 62 42.58 16.89 -15.61
C PRO A 62 41.81 17.46 -16.80
N THR A 63 40.50 17.58 -16.64
CA THR A 63 39.68 18.43 -17.49
C THR A 63 40.09 19.86 -17.20
N ASP A 64 40.45 20.61 -18.25
CA ASP A 64 40.64 22.05 -18.17
C ASP A 64 39.51 22.68 -17.34
N PRO A 65 39.81 23.36 -16.22
CA PRO A 65 38.80 23.98 -15.37
C PRO A 65 37.84 24.88 -16.14
N ALA A 66 38.30 25.52 -17.23
CA ALA A 66 37.47 26.36 -18.09
C ALA A 66 36.35 25.58 -18.80
N ASN A 67 36.58 24.30 -19.12
CA ASN A 67 35.60 23.43 -19.79
C ASN A 67 34.64 22.74 -18.82
N SER A 68 34.83 22.90 -17.51
CA SER A 68 33.94 22.36 -16.48
C SER A 68 32.57 23.08 -16.45
N SER A 69 31.57 22.54 -15.72
CA SER A 69 30.27 23.21 -15.54
C SER A 69 30.42 24.59 -14.90
N LEU A 70 31.21 24.69 -13.83
CA LEU A 70 31.51 25.96 -13.15
C LEU A 70 32.33 26.89 -14.06
N GLY A 71 33.35 26.37 -14.75
CA GLY A 71 34.18 27.18 -15.65
C GLY A 71 33.36 27.88 -16.73
N ARG A 72 32.47 27.14 -17.41
CA ARG A 72 31.56 27.71 -18.40
C ARG A 72 30.60 28.74 -17.80
N LEU A 73 30.02 28.44 -16.62
CA LEU A 73 29.16 29.39 -15.91
C LEU A 73 29.91 30.70 -15.60
N LEU A 74 31.15 30.63 -15.12
CA LEU A 74 31.96 31.81 -14.80
C LEU A 74 32.30 32.62 -16.06
N LEU A 75 32.64 31.95 -17.16
CA LEU A 75 32.91 32.59 -18.46
C LEU A 75 31.68 33.23 -19.09
N GLU A 76 30.49 32.71 -18.79
CA GLU A 76 29.21 33.24 -19.29
C GLU A 76 28.69 34.42 -18.46
N GLU A 77 28.90 34.41 -17.14
CA GLU A 77 28.31 35.38 -16.20
C GLU A 77 29.29 36.51 -15.84
N ILE A 78 30.59 36.23 -15.63
CA ILE A 78 31.62 37.24 -15.30
C ILE A 78 32.23 37.79 -16.58
N THR A 79 31.46 38.63 -17.27
CA THR A 79 31.78 39.20 -18.58
C THR A 79 31.71 40.72 -18.56
N PRO A 80 32.50 41.43 -19.38
CA PRO A 80 32.48 42.89 -19.39
C PRO A 80 31.12 43.47 -19.74
N VAL A 81 30.72 44.48 -18.98
CA VAL A 81 29.47 45.22 -19.19
C VAL A 81 29.72 46.43 -20.08
N VAL A 82 28.87 46.60 -21.09
CA VAL A 82 28.79 47.80 -21.91
C VAL A 82 27.48 48.50 -21.61
N MET A 83 27.58 49.70 -21.06
CA MET A 83 26.43 50.54 -20.76
C MET A 83 25.92 51.19 -22.06
N VAL A 84 24.62 51.16 -22.30
CA VAL A 84 23.99 51.75 -23.48
C VAL A 84 23.16 52.97 -23.09
N LEU A 85 23.38 54.07 -23.81
CA LEU A 85 22.58 55.30 -23.75
C LEU A 85 22.08 55.57 -25.17
N SER A 86 20.76 55.57 -25.36
CA SER A 86 20.14 55.73 -26.69
C SER A 86 19.12 56.87 -26.69
N THR A 87 18.98 57.56 -27.82
CA THR A 87 17.88 58.51 -28.02
C THR A 87 16.56 57.79 -28.26
N PRO A 88 15.41 58.39 -27.91
CA PRO A 88 14.09 57.80 -28.18
C PRO A 88 13.87 57.43 -29.66
N LEU A 89 14.35 58.28 -30.58
CA LEU A 89 14.25 58.03 -32.02
C LEU A 89 15.09 56.84 -32.48
N ALA A 90 16.26 56.58 -31.86
CA ALA A 90 17.05 55.39 -32.15
C ALA A 90 16.33 54.11 -31.67
N GLU A 91 15.68 54.17 -30.51
CA GLU A 91 14.85 53.05 -30.02
C GLU A 91 13.60 52.83 -30.89
N GLU A 92 12.96 53.89 -31.38
CA GLU A 92 11.82 53.79 -32.30
C GLU A 92 12.20 53.11 -33.62
N ALA A 93 13.38 53.43 -34.18
CA ALA A 93 13.91 52.79 -35.37
C ALA A 93 14.10 51.27 -35.17
N CYS A 94 14.55 50.84 -33.99
CA CYS A 94 14.67 49.42 -33.64
C CYS A 94 13.31 48.77 -33.39
N LYS A 95 12.39 49.47 -32.71
CA LYS A 95 11.05 48.95 -32.35
C LYS A 95 10.18 48.63 -33.56
N LYS A 96 10.46 49.19 -34.75
CA LYS A 96 9.86 48.74 -36.03
C LYS A 96 10.01 47.23 -36.26
N ASN A 97 11.06 46.63 -35.71
CA ASN A 97 11.34 45.19 -35.74
C ASN A 97 10.80 44.41 -34.53
N GLY A 98 10.03 45.03 -33.63
CA GLY A 98 9.61 44.39 -32.38
C GLY A 98 10.74 44.14 -31.37
N LEU A 99 11.89 44.80 -31.54
CA LEU A 99 13.09 44.68 -30.71
C LEU A 99 13.49 46.06 -30.17
N ASP A 100 13.98 46.12 -28.94
CA ASP A 100 14.75 47.27 -28.46
C ASP A 100 16.21 47.18 -28.96
N PHE A 101 16.96 48.27 -28.89
CA PHE A 101 18.32 48.31 -29.42
C PHE A 101 19.24 47.25 -28.78
N VAL A 102 19.16 47.05 -27.46
CA VAL A 102 19.97 46.04 -26.75
C VAL A 102 19.64 44.61 -27.18
N ARG A 103 18.34 44.27 -27.34
CA ARG A 103 17.88 42.96 -27.82
C ARG A 103 18.29 42.70 -29.27
N MET A 104 18.40 43.75 -30.09
CA MET A 104 18.91 43.64 -31.45
C MET A 104 20.40 43.24 -31.49
N LEU A 105 21.20 43.71 -30.52
CA LEU A 105 22.63 43.37 -30.44
C LEU A 105 22.90 42.02 -29.75
N LEU A 106 22.01 41.58 -28.86
CA LEU A 106 22.21 40.44 -27.96
C LEU A 106 22.74 39.15 -28.65
N PRO A 107 22.25 38.74 -29.84
CA PRO A 107 22.75 37.54 -30.51
C PRO A 107 24.22 37.61 -30.94
N PHE A 108 24.74 38.82 -31.11
CA PHE A 108 26.10 39.09 -31.60
C PHE A 108 27.08 39.48 -30.48
N SER A 109 26.66 39.33 -29.22
CA SER A 109 27.48 39.66 -28.04
C SER A 109 28.33 38.48 -27.55
N SER A 110 28.26 37.31 -28.18
CA SER A 110 29.08 36.13 -27.86
C SER A 110 29.98 35.77 -29.03
N PHE A 111 31.29 35.75 -28.79
CA PHE A 111 32.33 35.56 -29.78
C PHE A 111 33.04 34.24 -29.50
N GLN A 112 32.88 33.24 -30.37
CA GLN A 112 33.54 31.94 -30.19
C GLN A 112 34.99 31.93 -30.68
N ASN A 113 35.34 32.78 -31.66
CA ASN A 113 36.65 32.84 -32.29
C ASN A 113 37.10 34.30 -32.46
N ILE A 114 37.29 35.04 -31.37
CA ILE A 114 37.72 36.45 -31.43
C ILE A 114 39.22 36.58 -31.76
N ASP A 115 40.04 35.62 -31.33
CA ASP A 115 41.49 35.48 -31.56
C ASP A 115 42.35 36.75 -31.32
N VAL A 116 42.00 37.54 -30.30
CA VAL A 116 42.69 38.78 -29.96
C VAL A 116 43.89 38.51 -29.04
N PRO A 117 45.11 38.98 -29.40
CA PRO A 117 46.26 38.91 -28.51
C PRO A 117 46.16 39.99 -27.42
N VAL A 118 46.30 39.58 -26.17
CA VAL A 118 46.26 40.44 -24.98
C VAL A 118 47.59 40.34 -24.25
N ARG A 119 48.16 41.47 -23.81
CA ARG A 119 49.30 41.50 -22.87
C ARG A 119 48.97 42.36 -21.67
N THR A 120 48.72 41.72 -20.55
CA THR A 120 48.39 42.36 -19.27
C THR A 120 49.65 42.88 -18.58
N ALA A 121 50.04 42.29 -17.44
CA ALA A 121 51.24 42.64 -16.69
C ALA A 121 52.47 41.80 -17.09
N SER A 122 52.26 40.64 -17.71
CA SER A 122 53.34 39.84 -18.27
C SER A 122 53.77 40.41 -19.62
N ASP A 123 55.06 40.32 -19.93
CA ASP A 123 55.58 40.74 -21.24
C ASP A 123 55.20 39.78 -22.37
N GLN A 124 54.64 38.61 -22.05
CA GLN A 124 54.23 37.59 -23.02
C GLN A 124 52.73 37.71 -23.37
N PRO A 125 52.37 37.94 -24.65
CA PRO A 125 50.98 37.90 -25.10
C PRO A 125 50.37 36.49 -24.98
N TYR A 126 49.12 36.42 -24.55
CA TYR A 126 48.24 35.27 -24.76
C TYR A 126 47.07 35.65 -25.67
N ARG A 127 46.35 34.68 -26.23
CA ARG A 127 45.22 34.95 -27.15
C ARG A 127 43.90 34.55 -26.52
N LEU A 128 42.94 35.47 -26.56
CA LEU A 128 41.56 35.20 -26.20
C LEU A 128 40.85 34.52 -27.38
N GLN A 129 40.41 33.28 -27.19
CA GLN A 129 39.66 32.54 -28.21
C GLN A 129 38.17 32.87 -28.14
N GLU A 130 37.59 32.73 -26.95
CA GLU A 130 36.18 33.02 -26.71
C GLU A 130 36.03 34.26 -25.84
N PHE A 131 35.01 35.08 -26.10
CA PHE A 131 34.71 36.26 -25.32
C PHE A 131 33.23 36.59 -25.39
N ARG A 132 32.70 37.27 -24.38
CA ARG A 132 31.29 37.66 -24.34
C ARG A 132 31.17 39.05 -23.75
N LEU A 133 30.20 39.82 -24.25
CA LEU A 133 29.83 41.13 -23.74
C LEU A 133 28.41 41.11 -23.20
N ARG A 134 28.17 41.92 -22.17
CA ARG A 134 26.83 42.15 -21.62
C ARG A 134 26.41 43.59 -21.91
N MET A 135 25.41 43.75 -22.75
CA MET A 135 24.86 45.07 -23.09
C MET A 135 23.72 45.38 -22.12
N VAL A 136 23.78 46.53 -21.44
CA VAL A 136 22.79 46.92 -20.41
C VAL A 136 22.49 48.41 -20.54
N TYR A 137 21.23 48.82 -20.45
CA TYR A 137 20.87 50.23 -20.45
C TYR A 137 21.35 50.93 -19.18
N ALA A 138 21.73 52.21 -19.28
CA ALA A 138 22.14 52.98 -18.10
C ALA A 138 21.10 52.98 -16.97
N SER A 139 19.80 52.94 -17.28
CA SER A 139 18.71 52.83 -16.31
C SER A 139 18.74 51.55 -15.46
N ASP A 140 19.35 50.50 -16.00
CA ASP A 140 19.38 49.16 -15.42
C ASP A 140 20.71 48.89 -14.69
N VAL A 141 21.69 49.79 -14.80
CA VAL A 141 22.97 49.77 -14.05
C VAL A 141 22.70 50.20 -12.60
N ARG A 142 21.94 49.40 -11.88
CA ARG A 142 21.59 49.62 -10.47
C ARG A 142 21.36 48.29 -9.79
N GLN A 143 21.69 48.23 -8.50
CA GLN A 143 21.35 47.07 -7.71
C GLN A 143 19.82 46.99 -7.55
N GLN A 144 19.23 45.82 -7.85
CA GLN A 144 17.80 45.64 -7.70
C GLN A 144 17.38 45.61 -6.22
N SER A 145 16.17 46.10 -5.93
CA SER A 145 15.61 45.98 -4.58
C SER A 145 15.34 44.51 -4.23
N HIS A 146 15.30 44.21 -2.93
CA HIS A 146 15.09 42.83 -2.50
C HIS A 146 13.73 42.27 -2.96
N GLU A 147 12.67 43.07 -2.87
CA GLU A 147 11.31 42.67 -3.24
C GLU A 147 11.20 42.31 -4.73
N VAL A 148 11.72 43.17 -5.62
CA VAL A 148 11.65 42.95 -7.08
C VAL A 148 12.42 41.69 -7.48
N ALA A 149 13.61 41.49 -6.89
CA ALA A 149 14.41 40.29 -7.13
C ALA A 149 13.70 39.01 -6.66
N ASP A 150 13.05 39.03 -5.49
CA ASP A 150 12.32 37.87 -5.00
C ASP A 150 11.11 37.54 -5.89
N ASP A 151 10.41 38.55 -6.40
CA ASP A 151 9.26 38.36 -7.28
C ASP A 151 9.67 37.84 -8.66
N LEU A 152 10.79 38.32 -9.23
CA LEU A 152 11.38 37.78 -10.45
C LEU A 152 11.76 36.30 -10.28
N LEU A 153 12.42 35.95 -9.17
CA LEU A 153 12.83 34.58 -8.88
C LEU A 153 11.62 33.66 -8.65
N LYS A 154 10.56 34.14 -7.98
CA LYS A 154 9.30 33.41 -7.87
C LYS A 154 8.70 33.14 -9.24
N GLN A 155 8.65 34.15 -10.12
CA GLN A 155 8.10 34.00 -11.46
C GLN A 155 8.84 32.91 -12.26
N VAL A 156 10.17 32.88 -12.21
CA VAL A 156 10.97 31.82 -12.86
C VAL A 156 10.58 30.42 -12.38
N VAL A 157 10.33 30.26 -11.08
CA VAL A 157 9.90 28.98 -10.52
C VAL A 157 8.46 28.67 -10.94
N SER A 158 7.54 29.63 -10.84
CA SER A 158 6.14 29.42 -11.23
C SER A 158 6.00 29.08 -12.72
N ASP A 159 6.78 29.69 -13.61
CA ASP A 159 6.80 29.39 -15.05
C ASP A 159 7.31 27.97 -15.32
N ALA A 160 8.38 27.55 -14.62
CA ALA A 160 8.88 26.18 -14.67
C ALA A 160 7.84 25.16 -14.19
N SER A 161 6.97 25.55 -13.24
CA SER A 161 5.87 24.72 -12.76
C SER A 161 4.93 24.34 -13.91
N GLY A 162 4.61 25.27 -14.81
CA GLY A 162 3.72 25.01 -15.95
C GLY A 162 4.26 23.93 -16.88
N MET A 163 5.55 24.00 -17.22
CA MET A 163 6.21 23.04 -18.11
C MET A 163 6.26 21.64 -17.48
N THR A 164 6.62 21.58 -16.18
CA THR A 164 6.78 20.32 -15.45
C THR A 164 5.45 19.59 -15.19
N TRP A 165 4.31 20.26 -15.31
CA TRP A 165 3.00 19.62 -15.19
C TRP A 165 2.66 18.69 -16.35
N SER A 166 3.17 18.97 -17.53
CA SER A 166 3.03 18.08 -18.68
C SER A 166 3.82 16.79 -18.45
N ASP A 167 4.99 16.88 -17.80
CA ASP A 167 5.84 15.73 -17.46
C ASP A 167 5.28 14.88 -16.30
N LEU A 168 4.42 15.44 -15.43
CA LEU A 168 3.78 14.70 -14.33
C LEU A 168 2.80 13.61 -14.82
N GLN A 169 2.41 13.63 -16.09
CA GLN A 169 1.63 12.56 -16.72
C GLN A 169 2.47 11.32 -17.06
N LEU A 170 3.80 11.42 -16.98
CA LEU A 170 4.71 10.27 -17.13
C LEU A 170 4.90 9.56 -15.78
N ASP A 171 5.04 8.23 -15.84
CA ASP A 171 5.16 7.38 -14.65
C ASP A 171 6.43 7.71 -13.85
N ALA A 172 6.36 7.57 -12.51
CA ALA A 172 7.52 7.82 -11.66
C ALA A 172 8.66 6.83 -11.98
N LEU A 173 9.82 7.36 -12.40
CA LEU A 173 10.99 6.59 -12.79
C LEU A 173 11.48 5.65 -11.67
N GLN A 174 11.81 4.41 -12.04
CA GLN A 174 12.25 3.37 -11.11
C GLN A 174 13.69 3.63 -10.64
N PRO A 175 14.00 3.41 -9.35
CA PRO A 175 15.29 3.76 -8.74
C PRO A 175 16.51 3.10 -9.41
N GLU A 176 16.35 1.95 -10.07
CA GLU A 176 17.43 1.28 -10.81
C GLU A 176 17.87 2.07 -12.06
N THR A 177 16.97 2.86 -12.65
CA THR A 177 17.26 3.74 -13.79
C THR A 177 17.93 5.05 -13.32
N VAL A 178 17.69 5.42 -12.05
CA VAL A 178 18.15 6.66 -11.41
C VAL A 178 19.66 6.64 -11.12
N VAL A 179 20.25 5.46 -10.93
CA VAL A 179 21.69 5.31 -10.66
C VAL A 179 22.54 5.28 -11.93
N THR A 180 21.94 4.99 -13.10
CA THR A 180 22.68 4.79 -14.36
C THR A 180 22.66 5.98 -15.32
N ALA A 181 21.77 6.96 -15.13
CA ALA A 181 21.64 8.10 -16.05
C ALA A 181 22.52 9.30 -15.64
N SER A 182 22.81 10.16 -16.63
CA SER A 182 23.71 11.30 -16.47
C SER A 182 23.09 12.43 -15.63
N GLU A 183 23.93 13.23 -14.95
CA GLU A 183 23.45 14.34 -14.11
C GLU A 183 22.59 15.36 -14.88
N SER A 184 22.87 15.56 -16.18
CA SER A 184 22.11 16.44 -17.08
C SER A 184 20.71 15.94 -17.43
N GLU A 185 20.43 14.66 -17.25
CA GLU A 185 19.13 14.05 -17.58
C GLU A 185 18.14 14.14 -16.40
N TYR A 186 18.65 14.27 -15.17
CA TYR A 186 17.84 14.35 -13.95
C TYR A 186 17.70 15.76 -13.38
N LEU A 187 18.68 16.64 -13.58
CA LEU A 187 18.59 18.00 -13.04
C LEU A 187 17.57 18.80 -13.85
N PRO A 188 16.53 19.37 -13.22
CA PRO A 188 15.58 20.19 -13.96
C PRO A 188 16.30 21.35 -14.66
N SER A 189 16.12 21.49 -15.97
CA SER A 189 16.78 22.53 -16.78
C SER A 189 16.49 23.95 -16.27
N TRP A 190 15.33 24.16 -15.64
CA TRP A 190 14.94 25.44 -15.06
C TRP A 190 15.84 25.89 -13.90
N PHE A 191 16.54 24.97 -13.21
CA PHE A 191 17.45 25.37 -12.13
C PHE A 191 18.63 26.21 -12.65
N GLN A 192 19.11 25.93 -13.86
CA GLN A 192 20.16 26.76 -14.49
C GLN A 192 19.64 28.16 -14.79
N THR A 193 18.38 28.27 -15.26
CA THR A 193 17.71 29.56 -15.46
C THR A 193 17.53 30.32 -14.14
N PHE A 194 17.09 29.64 -13.08
CA PHE A 194 17.00 30.23 -11.75
C PHE A 194 18.35 30.76 -11.25
N ASN A 195 19.42 29.97 -11.39
CA ASN A 195 20.76 30.39 -10.96
C ASN A 195 21.24 31.64 -11.72
N ARG A 196 21.05 31.68 -13.05
CA ARG A 196 21.38 32.85 -13.86
C ARG A 196 20.60 34.10 -13.45
N GLU A 197 19.28 33.97 -13.24
CA GLU A 197 18.49 35.13 -12.78
C GLU A 197 18.88 35.56 -11.37
N LEU A 198 19.20 34.63 -10.47
CA LEU A 198 19.72 34.96 -9.13
C LEU A 198 21.00 35.78 -9.22
N LEU A 199 21.95 35.38 -10.07
CA LEU A 199 23.18 36.13 -10.30
C LEU A 199 22.91 37.54 -10.83
N ARG A 200 22.01 37.69 -11.79
CA ARG A 200 21.61 39.00 -12.35
C ARG A 200 21.00 39.92 -11.30
N THR A 201 20.21 39.40 -10.36
CA THR A 201 19.63 40.24 -9.28
C THR A 201 20.69 40.81 -8.33
N LEU A 202 21.92 40.26 -8.34
CA LEU A 202 23.05 40.69 -7.52
C LEU A 202 24.02 41.62 -8.25
N SER A 203 23.77 41.91 -9.53
CA SER A 203 24.66 42.76 -10.33
C SER A 203 24.70 44.20 -9.84
N PHE A 204 25.77 44.89 -10.24
CA PHE A 204 26.03 46.31 -9.93
C PHE A 204 26.16 46.59 -8.43
N SER A 205 26.86 45.71 -7.71
CA SER A 205 27.16 45.91 -6.30
C SER A 205 28.32 46.90 -6.08
N GLU A 206 28.36 47.55 -4.93
CA GLU A 206 29.39 48.56 -4.58
C GLU A 206 30.79 47.95 -4.34
N HIS A 207 30.85 46.69 -3.89
CA HIS A 207 32.08 46.02 -3.42
C HIS A 207 32.78 45.18 -4.49
N GLU A 208 32.19 45.05 -5.68
CA GLU A 208 32.68 44.24 -6.79
C GLU A 208 32.66 45.08 -8.07
N ALA A 209 33.70 44.99 -8.89
CA ALA A 209 33.85 45.82 -10.08
C ALA A 209 33.71 45.06 -11.40
N PHE A 210 33.54 43.73 -11.39
CA PHE A 210 33.35 42.96 -12.62
C PHE A 210 32.01 43.24 -13.33
N ASP A 211 31.01 43.77 -12.62
CA ASP A 211 29.75 44.24 -13.20
C ASP A 211 29.76 45.75 -13.48
N HIS A 212 30.86 46.46 -13.22
CA HIS A 212 30.96 47.87 -13.57
C HIS A 212 31.15 48.03 -15.07
N PRO A 213 30.48 48.99 -15.72
CA PRO A 213 30.65 49.21 -17.15
C PRO A 213 32.12 49.47 -17.51
N VAL A 214 32.65 48.69 -18.45
CA VAL A 214 34.00 48.90 -19.01
C VAL A 214 33.98 49.91 -20.17
N ALA A 215 32.81 50.04 -20.80
CA ALA A 215 32.56 50.94 -21.92
C ALA A 215 31.12 51.45 -21.89
N CYS A 216 30.89 52.56 -22.59
CA CYS A 216 29.60 53.16 -22.83
C CYS A 216 29.40 53.36 -24.33
N LEU A 217 28.30 52.82 -24.84
CA LEU A 217 27.85 52.98 -26.21
C LEU A 217 26.76 54.07 -26.24
N LEU A 218 27.07 55.20 -26.86
CA LEU A 218 26.12 56.28 -27.07
C LEU A 218 25.50 56.13 -28.45
N VAL A 219 24.18 56.07 -28.52
CA VAL A 219 23.43 55.78 -29.75
C VAL A 219 22.50 56.94 -30.06
N VAL A 220 22.71 57.59 -31.20
CA VAL A 220 21.88 58.72 -31.67
C VAL A 220 21.35 58.39 -33.07
N SER A 221 20.10 58.74 -33.34
CA SER A 221 19.50 58.54 -34.65
C SER A 221 19.93 59.65 -35.64
N THR A 222 20.02 59.33 -36.92
CA THR A 222 20.16 60.34 -37.98
C THR A 222 18.96 61.28 -38.09
N ASP A 223 17.84 60.91 -37.48
CA ASP A 223 16.60 61.69 -37.47
C ASP A 223 16.51 62.64 -36.26
N ASP A 224 17.44 62.54 -35.30
CA ASP A 224 17.52 63.49 -34.18
C ASP A 224 17.87 64.91 -34.66
N ASP A 225 17.20 65.90 -34.07
CA ASP A 225 17.58 67.31 -34.25
C ASP A 225 18.93 67.56 -33.59
N GLN A 226 19.88 68.07 -34.39
CA GLN A 226 21.28 68.33 -33.99
C GLN A 226 21.94 67.11 -33.30
N PRO A 227 22.22 66.01 -34.04
CA PRO A 227 22.74 64.77 -33.47
C PRO A 227 24.01 64.94 -32.62
N MET A 228 24.89 65.90 -32.96
CA MET A 228 26.13 66.15 -32.22
C MET A 228 25.89 66.64 -30.79
N ASN A 229 24.89 67.51 -30.59
CA ASN A 229 24.52 67.98 -29.25
C ASN A 229 23.92 66.84 -28.44
N ARG A 230 23.12 65.97 -29.07
CA ARG A 230 22.52 64.81 -28.42
C ARG A 230 23.55 63.83 -27.84
N PHE A 231 24.67 63.58 -28.53
CA PHE A 231 25.72 62.73 -27.97
C PHE A 231 26.33 63.30 -26.68
N VAL A 232 26.45 64.63 -26.58
CA VAL A 232 26.92 65.29 -25.36
C VAL A 232 25.84 65.19 -24.28
N ASP A 233 24.58 65.43 -24.65
CA ASP A 233 23.45 65.42 -23.72
C ASP A 233 23.21 64.06 -23.06
N LEU A 234 23.38 62.97 -23.83
CA LEU A 234 23.22 61.61 -23.33
C LEU A 234 24.19 61.28 -22.18
N PHE A 235 25.38 61.89 -22.17
CA PHE A 235 26.38 61.68 -21.11
C PHE A 235 26.38 62.78 -20.04
N ASN A 236 25.24 63.46 -19.82
CA ASN A 236 25.10 64.41 -18.72
C ASN A 236 24.82 63.70 -17.38
N THR A 237 25.27 64.31 -16.27
CA THR A 237 25.30 63.73 -14.92
C THR A 237 23.94 63.23 -14.40
N GLU A 238 22.82 63.82 -14.84
CA GLU A 238 21.48 63.43 -14.40
C GLU A 238 21.00 62.09 -15.00
N GLN A 239 21.55 61.66 -16.12
CA GLN A 239 21.17 60.40 -16.80
C GLN A 239 22.09 59.22 -16.45
N LEU A 240 23.16 59.48 -15.69
CA LEU A 240 24.15 58.46 -15.33
C LEU A 240 23.72 57.66 -14.09
N PRO A 241 24.15 56.40 -13.99
CA PRO A 241 23.86 55.56 -12.83
C PRO A 241 24.33 56.18 -11.51
N SER A 242 23.58 55.98 -10.42
CA SER A 242 23.91 56.54 -9.10
C SER A 242 25.30 56.13 -8.63
N LEU A 243 25.71 54.89 -8.88
CA LEU A 243 27.04 54.36 -8.52
C LEU A 243 28.19 55.09 -9.21
N LEU A 244 27.95 55.66 -10.39
CA LEU A 244 28.92 56.50 -11.10
C LEU A 244 28.96 57.90 -10.49
N ASN A 245 27.79 58.47 -10.18
CA ASN A 245 27.66 59.80 -9.57
C ASN A 245 28.19 59.85 -8.13
N GLU A 246 28.09 58.75 -7.38
CA GLU A 246 28.62 58.59 -6.02
C GLU A 246 30.14 58.30 -5.99
N GLY A 247 30.77 58.11 -7.16
CA GLY A 247 32.20 57.85 -7.29
C GLY A 247 32.64 56.44 -6.91
N THR A 248 31.71 55.48 -6.86
CA THR A 248 32.00 54.06 -6.62
C THR A 248 32.58 53.41 -7.88
N MET A 249 32.05 53.75 -9.05
CA MET A 249 32.53 53.30 -10.36
C MET A 249 33.61 54.22 -10.93
N ASP A 250 34.35 53.70 -11.91
CA ASP A 250 35.33 54.49 -12.66
C ASP A 250 34.62 55.57 -13.50
N PRO A 251 34.87 56.87 -13.29
CA PRO A 251 34.27 57.91 -14.11
C PRO A 251 34.86 57.98 -15.54
N LYS A 252 35.99 57.31 -15.80
CA LYS A 252 36.70 57.31 -17.09
C LYS A 252 36.50 56.00 -17.85
N ILE A 253 35.24 55.67 -18.13
CA ILE A 253 34.87 54.56 -19.01
C ILE A 253 35.12 54.90 -20.49
N LEU A 254 35.45 53.89 -21.30
CA LEU A 254 35.57 54.01 -22.75
C LEU A 254 34.22 54.49 -23.34
N LYS A 255 34.23 55.50 -24.22
CA LYS A 255 33.03 55.98 -24.91
C LYS A 255 33.13 55.62 -26.38
N HIS A 256 32.08 55.00 -26.92
CA HIS A 256 31.95 54.73 -28.35
C HIS A 256 30.67 55.36 -28.87
N TYR A 257 30.79 56.12 -29.95
CA TYR A 257 29.72 56.93 -30.52
C TYR A 257 29.15 56.19 -31.74
N LEU A 258 27.87 55.86 -31.70
CA LEU A 258 27.15 55.15 -32.75
C LEU A 258 26.03 56.02 -33.31
N LEU A 259 26.13 56.33 -34.60
CA LEU A 259 25.06 56.94 -35.37
C LEU A 259 24.21 55.82 -35.98
N LEU A 260 22.93 55.74 -35.60
CA LEU A 260 21.98 54.77 -36.12
C LEU A 260 21.18 55.40 -37.26
N HIS A 261 21.22 54.78 -38.45
CA HIS A 261 20.47 55.24 -39.61
C HIS A 261 19.38 54.24 -39.97
N ASP A 262 18.14 54.73 -40.03
CA ASP A 262 16.99 53.97 -40.51
C ASP A 262 16.84 54.16 -42.02
N ASN A 263 17.15 53.11 -42.79
CA ASN A 263 17.10 53.13 -44.26
C ASN A 263 15.68 53.29 -44.82
N GLN A 264 14.63 53.17 -44.00
CA GLN A 264 13.24 53.43 -44.42
C GLN A 264 12.89 54.92 -44.41
N ASN A 265 13.56 55.73 -43.59
CA ASN A 265 13.12 57.08 -43.25
C ASN A 265 14.03 58.20 -43.79
N GLY A 266 15.31 57.92 -44.08
CA GLY A 266 16.29 58.97 -44.38
C GLY A 266 17.15 58.72 -45.62
N SER A 267 17.72 59.80 -46.17
CA SER A 267 18.73 59.69 -47.24
C SER A 267 20.10 59.30 -46.68
N THR A 268 20.77 58.34 -47.30
CA THR A 268 22.12 57.86 -46.93
C THR A 268 23.18 58.98 -46.98
N GLU A 269 22.99 60.00 -47.82
CA GLU A 269 23.89 61.17 -47.93
C GLU A 269 23.92 62.01 -46.64
N LYS A 270 22.76 62.20 -46.00
CA LYS A 270 22.63 62.90 -44.70
C LYS A 270 23.43 62.17 -43.61
N ALA A 271 23.31 60.84 -43.56
CA ALA A 271 24.05 60.01 -42.61
C ALA A 271 25.57 60.13 -42.80
N GLY A 272 26.03 60.14 -44.06
CA GLY A 272 27.44 60.35 -44.39
C GLY A 272 27.99 61.70 -43.94
N SER A 273 27.21 62.79 -44.12
CA SER A 273 27.58 64.13 -43.66
C SER A 273 27.70 64.19 -42.14
N ILE A 274 26.71 63.68 -41.40
CA ILE A 274 26.72 63.67 -39.93
C ILE A 274 27.89 62.82 -39.41
N LEU A 275 28.18 61.68 -40.05
CA LEU A 275 29.32 60.83 -39.68
C LEU A 275 30.67 61.55 -39.87
N ALA A 276 30.82 62.36 -40.93
CA ALA A 276 32.04 63.13 -41.15
C ALA A 276 32.26 64.18 -40.04
N GLU A 277 31.19 64.87 -39.64
CA GLU A 277 31.19 65.80 -38.50
C GLU A 277 31.49 65.09 -37.18
N MET A 278 30.87 63.92 -36.95
CA MET A 278 31.07 63.07 -35.78
C MET A 278 32.52 62.64 -35.63
N ARG A 279 33.14 62.18 -36.73
CA ARG A 279 34.55 61.78 -36.78
C ARG A 279 35.51 62.94 -36.52
N SER A 280 35.15 64.16 -36.94
CA SER A 280 35.93 65.37 -36.64
C SER A 280 35.85 65.77 -35.16
N THR A 281 34.71 65.50 -34.51
CA THR A 281 34.43 65.97 -33.14
C THR A 281 34.88 64.97 -32.08
N PHE A 282 34.54 63.68 -32.25
CA PHE A 282 34.79 62.62 -31.26
C PHE A 282 35.93 61.68 -31.64
N GLY A 283 36.47 61.81 -32.86
CA GLY A 283 37.60 61.02 -33.36
C GLY A 283 37.17 59.93 -34.34
N LEU A 284 38.10 59.59 -35.25
CA LEU A 284 37.88 58.66 -36.35
C LEU A 284 37.59 57.22 -35.89
N ASN A 285 38.25 56.77 -34.82
CA ASN A 285 38.18 55.39 -34.35
C ASN A 285 37.00 55.16 -33.40
N ASP A 286 36.55 56.19 -32.69
CA ASP A 286 35.49 56.07 -31.69
C ASP A 286 34.09 56.34 -32.25
N SER A 287 34.00 56.62 -33.57
CA SER A 287 32.79 57.03 -34.27
C SER A 287 32.38 56.06 -35.37
N ARG A 288 31.19 55.44 -35.25
CA ARG A 288 30.66 54.46 -36.22
C ARG A 288 29.24 54.82 -36.68
N LEU A 289 28.95 54.49 -37.94
CA LEU A 289 27.59 54.49 -38.52
C LEU A 289 27.11 53.03 -38.61
N LEU A 290 25.87 52.78 -38.20
CA LEU A 290 25.18 51.51 -38.37
C LEU A 290 23.86 51.77 -39.11
N CYS A 291 23.69 51.11 -40.26
CA CYS A 291 22.46 51.19 -41.04
C CYS A 291 21.57 50.01 -40.68
N ILE A 292 20.28 50.26 -40.45
CA ILE A 292 19.27 49.23 -40.17
C ILE A 292 18.03 49.44 -41.03
N ASN A 293 17.18 48.42 -41.08
CA ASN A 293 15.89 48.42 -41.78
C ASN A 293 16.03 48.50 -43.32
N SER A 294 16.97 47.77 -43.91
CA SER A 294 17.21 47.82 -45.37
C SER A 294 16.23 46.97 -46.20
N ALA A 295 15.40 46.12 -45.57
CA ALA A 295 14.47 45.27 -46.30
C ALA A 295 13.30 46.08 -46.92
N GLN A 296 13.01 45.85 -48.21
CA GLN A 296 12.08 46.69 -48.99
C GLN A 296 10.60 46.30 -48.89
N ASN A 297 10.24 45.13 -48.34
CA ASN A 297 8.86 44.68 -48.16
C ASN A 297 8.76 43.80 -46.90
N MET A 298 7.64 43.87 -46.16
CA MET A 298 7.28 42.85 -45.17
C MET A 298 7.49 41.48 -45.81
N VAL A 299 8.34 40.66 -45.18
CA VAL A 299 8.64 39.28 -45.59
C VAL A 299 7.32 38.60 -45.97
N SER A 300 7.11 38.34 -47.27
CA SER A 300 5.88 37.71 -47.75
C SER A 300 5.71 36.36 -47.06
N GLU A 301 4.47 36.00 -46.71
CA GLU A 301 4.10 34.73 -46.07
C GLU A 301 4.79 33.56 -46.80
N GLY A 302 5.89 33.04 -46.22
CA GLY A 302 6.66 31.91 -46.77
C GLY A 302 8.16 32.11 -46.96
N ALA A 303 8.73 33.32 -46.81
CA ALA A 303 10.18 33.51 -46.81
C ALA A 303 10.79 33.39 -45.39
N ASP A 304 11.82 32.55 -45.25
CA ASP A 304 12.54 32.34 -43.98
C ASP A 304 13.18 33.65 -43.50
N ASN A 305 12.63 34.26 -42.44
CA ASN A 305 13.22 35.43 -41.83
C ASN A 305 14.61 35.08 -41.25
N PRO A 306 15.69 35.77 -41.68
CA PRO A 306 17.06 35.44 -41.31
C PRO A 306 17.33 35.57 -39.80
N TRP A 307 16.51 36.33 -39.07
CA TRP A 307 16.56 36.46 -37.61
C TRP A 307 16.26 35.15 -36.88
N PHE A 308 15.44 34.25 -37.46
CA PHE A 308 15.09 32.99 -36.81
C PHE A 308 16.30 32.07 -36.55
N ARG A 309 17.40 32.24 -37.29
CA ARG A 309 18.67 31.51 -37.06
C ARG A 309 19.32 31.85 -35.71
N TYR A 310 18.92 32.97 -35.10
CA TYR A 310 19.49 33.50 -33.87
C TYR A 310 18.53 33.40 -32.68
N LYS A 311 17.36 32.77 -32.86
CA LYS A 311 16.33 32.64 -31.82
C LYS A 311 16.55 31.38 -30.98
N ASN A 312 16.90 31.56 -29.71
CA ASN A 312 16.78 30.50 -28.71
C ASN A 312 15.31 30.44 -28.26
N GLY A 313 14.67 29.28 -28.48
CA GLY A 313 13.21 29.13 -28.47
C GLY A 313 12.47 29.76 -27.29
N THR A 314 11.46 30.58 -27.62
CA THR A 314 10.17 30.83 -26.94
C THR A 314 9.57 32.14 -27.43
N SER A 315 8.82 32.09 -28.54
CA SER A 315 7.70 32.99 -28.90
C SER A 315 7.28 32.74 -30.35
N THR A 316 5.98 32.66 -30.60
CA THR A 316 5.34 32.44 -31.90
C THR A 316 4.92 33.75 -32.57
N ASN A 317 5.66 34.86 -32.35
CA ASN A 317 5.40 36.10 -33.09
C ASN A 317 6.14 36.02 -34.43
N GLN A 318 5.38 35.87 -35.51
CA GLN A 318 5.88 35.84 -36.89
C GLN A 318 6.43 37.21 -37.36
N ASP A 319 6.16 38.29 -36.62
CA ASP A 319 6.46 39.68 -37.06
C ASP A 319 7.76 40.30 -36.49
N VAL A 320 8.62 39.52 -35.81
CA VAL A 320 9.86 40.05 -35.21
C VAL A 320 10.97 40.18 -36.27
N ALA A 321 11.72 41.28 -36.29
CA ALA A 321 12.86 41.54 -37.19
C ALA A 321 12.52 41.53 -38.69
N CYS A 322 11.29 41.90 -39.05
CA CYS A 322 10.81 41.86 -40.43
C CYS A 322 11.45 42.89 -41.38
N PHE A 323 12.06 43.96 -40.87
CA PHE A 323 12.76 44.97 -41.68
C PHE A 323 14.28 44.75 -41.76
N LEU A 324 14.84 43.84 -40.97
CA LEU A 324 16.28 43.54 -40.97
C LEU A 324 16.65 42.59 -42.13
N SER A 325 17.49 43.08 -43.05
CA SER A 325 18.08 42.28 -44.12
C SER A 325 19.28 41.45 -43.63
N ILE A 326 19.73 40.48 -44.43
CA ILE A 326 20.96 39.70 -44.11
C ILE A 326 22.18 40.62 -44.03
N ASP A 327 22.23 41.66 -44.86
CA ASP A 327 23.31 42.65 -44.85
C ASP A 327 23.29 43.45 -43.54
N ASP A 328 22.12 43.88 -43.06
CA ASP A 328 21.97 44.55 -41.75
C ASP A 328 22.49 43.66 -40.61
N LEU A 329 22.14 42.36 -40.61
CA LEU A 329 22.62 41.41 -39.60
C LEU A 329 24.14 41.22 -39.67
N SER A 330 24.70 41.23 -40.88
CA SER A 330 26.16 41.16 -41.05
C SER A 330 26.85 42.43 -40.56
N GLU A 331 26.28 43.63 -40.82
CA GLU A 331 26.80 44.90 -40.31
C GLU A 331 26.76 44.97 -38.78
N ILE A 332 25.65 44.52 -38.16
CA ILE A 332 25.52 44.47 -36.69
C ILE A 332 26.57 43.52 -36.10
N ARG A 333 26.74 42.33 -36.68
CA ARG A 333 27.75 41.36 -36.23
C ARG A 333 29.15 41.92 -36.34
N ASP A 334 29.49 42.49 -37.49
CA ASP A 334 30.82 43.02 -37.76
C ASP A 334 31.11 44.25 -36.89
N PHE A 335 30.10 45.08 -36.61
CA PHE A 335 30.16 46.16 -35.62
C PHE A 335 30.48 45.62 -34.21
N MET A 336 29.74 44.60 -33.74
CA MET A 336 29.97 44.03 -32.41
C MET A 336 31.35 43.39 -32.29
N GLN A 337 31.80 42.70 -33.35
CA GLN A 337 33.15 42.14 -33.44
C GLN A 337 34.22 43.23 -33.38
N ASP A 338 34.05 44.32 -34.14
CA ASP A 338 34.96 45.46 -34.15
C ASP A 338 34.99 46.18 -32.80
N LEU A 339 33.83 46.48 -32.22
CA LEU A 339 33.68 47.11 -30.91
C LEU A 339 34.42 46.31 -29.83
N CYS A 340 34.27 44.99 -29.85
CA CYS A 340 34.92 44.11 -28.88
C CYS A 340 36.44 44.02 -29.10
N SER A 341 36.86 43.64 -30.31
CA SER A 341 38.25 43.29 -30.61
C SER A 341 39.19 44.49 -30.77
N LYS A 342 38.70 45.61 -31.31
CA LYS A 342 39.51 46.81 -31.60
C LYS A 342 39.44 47.88 -30.52
N HIS A 343 38.38 47.88 -29.69
CA HIS A 343 38.17 48.94 -28.70
C HIS A 343 38.11 48.42 -27.27
N ILE A 344 37.16 47.53 -26.93
CA ILE A 344 36.93 47.11 -25.54
C ILE A 344 38.12 46.32 -24.97
N ILE A 345 38.55 45.24 -25.63
CA ILE A 345 39.66 44.41 -25.14
C ILE A 345 40.95 45.24 -25.02
N PRO A 346 41.36 46.03 -26.05
CA PRO A 346 42.54 46.89 -25.93
C PRO A 346 42.44 47.96 -24.83
N HIS A 347 41.25 48.53 -24.61
CA HIS A 347 41.04 49.49 -23.52
C HIS A 347 41.22 48.84 -22.15
N MET A 348 40.62 47.67 -21.94
CA MET A 348 40.77 46.91 -20.69
C MET A 348 42.24 46.52 -20.46
N GLU A 349 42.94 46.06 -21.50
CA GLU A 349 44.38 45.74 -21.46
C GLU A 349 45.22 46.96 -21.05
N GLN A 350 44.98 48.12 -21.66
CA GLN A 350 45.67 49.36 -21.33
C GLN A 350 45.38 49.80 -19.88
N LYS A 351 44.13 49.64 -19.45
CA LYS A 351 43.71 49.96 -18.07
C LYS A 351 44.42 49.08 -17.06
N ILE A 352 44.51 47.78 -17.31
CA ILE A 352 45.26 46.82 -16.49
C ILE A 352 46.71 47.27 -16.35
N ARG A 353 47.39 47.62 -17.45
CA ARG A 353 48.79 48.06 -17.40
C ARG A 353 48.96 49.34 -16.59
N ALA A 354 48.11 50.34 -16.80
CA ALA A 354 48.16 51.61 -16.10
C ALA A 354 47.96 51.42 -14.58
N LEU A 355 46.93 50.67 -14.19
CA LEU A 355 46.64 50.38 -12.78
C LEU A 355 47.75 49.53 -12.14
N ASN A 356 48.27 48.52 -12.83
CA ASN A 356 49.35 47.68 -12.32
C ASN A 356 50.65 48.46 -12.08
N GLN A 357 50.99 49.40 -12.96
CA GLN A 357 52.12 50.31 -12.78
C GLN A 357 51.93 51.23 -11.56
N GLN A 358 50.72 51.80 -11.42
CA GLN A 358 50.38 52.66 -10.29
C GLN A 358 50.46 51.92 -8.95
N VAL A 359 49.84 50.73 -8.87
CA VAL A 359 49.86 49.85 -7.68
C VAL A 359 51.30 49.44 -7.34
N SER A 360 52.09 49.06 -8.34
CA SER A 360 53.50 48.69 -8.15
C SER A 360 54.37 49.85 -7.68
N ALA A 361 54.16 51.06 -8.20
CA ALA A 361 54.91 52.26 -7.82
C ALA A 361 54.64 52.66 -6.37
N ILE A 362 53.36 52.66 -5.96
CA ILE A 362 52.94 52.96 -4.59
C ILE A 362 53.55 51.93 -3.62
N ARG A 363 53.52 50.65 -3.98
CA ARG A 363 54.05 49.55 -3.13
C ARG A 363 55.56 49.48 -3.05
N LYS A 364 56.29 49.84 -4.11
CA LYS A 364 57.76 49.98 -4.04
C LYS A 364 58.16 51.07 -3.04
N GLY A 365 57.42 52.17 -2.95
CA GLY A 365 57.58 53.18 -1.90
C GLY A 365 57.15 52.70 -0.51
N PHE A 366 56.10 51.88 -0.45
CA PHE A 366 55.55 51.33 0.79
C PHE A 366 56.38 50.21 1.41
N ARG A 367 57.21 49.47 0.66
CA ARG A 367 58.13 48.45 1.22
C ARG A 367 59.06 49.02 2.31
N ASN A 368 59.37 50.32 2.26
CA ASN A 368 60.11 51.03 3.31
C ASN A 368 59.22 51.52 4.48
N GLN A 369 57.91 51.67 4.27
CA GLN A 369 56.91 52.03 5.29
C GLN A 369 56.23 50.83 5.96
N ILE A 370 56.22 49.65 5.34
CA ILE A 370 55.68 48.39 5.88
C ILE A 370 56.44 47.96 7.14
N ARG A 371 57.73 48.31 7.26
CA ARG A 371 58.49 48.16 8.53
C ARG A 371 57.90 48.99 9.68
N ASN A 372 57.17 50.07 9.39
CA ASN A 372 56.49 50.93 10.36
C ASN A 372 55.00 50.59 10.57
N LEU A 373 54.39 49.73 9.74
CA LEU A 373 52.98 49.32 9.87
C LEU A 373 52.76 48.24 10.92
N TRP A 374 53.78 47.47 11.26
CA TRP A 374 53.75 46.54 12.41
C TRP A 374 53.66 47.26 13.77
N TRP A 375 53.70 48.60 13.79
CA TRP A 375 53.57 49.45 14.99
C TRP A 375 52.33 50.36 15.01
N ARG A 376 51.41 50.29 14.04
CA ARG A 376 50.08 50.92 14.18
C ARG A 376 49.19 50.08 15.09
N LYS A 377 49.46 50.15 16.39
CA LYS A 377 48.47 49.86 17.43
C LYS A 377 47.49 51.04 17.43
N GLY A 378 46.23 50.74 17.10
CA GLY A 378 45.02 51.58 17.22
C GLY A 378 45.21 53.09 17.19
N LYS A 379 44.87 53.73 16.06
CA LYS A 379 44.25 55.06 16.13
C LYS A 379 42.75 54.84 16.32
N GLU A 380 42.35 54.71 17.56
CA GLU A 380 40.99 55.02 18.03
C GLU A 380 40.80 56.52 17.79
N ASP A 381 40.03 56.91 16.77
CA ASP A 381 39.41 58.25 16.61
C ASP A 381 38.70 58.37 15.24
N MET A 382 37.94 57.35 14.84
CA MET A 382 36.89 57.48 13.83
C MET A 382 35.64 56.80 14.38
N PRO A 383 34.44 57.40 14.28
CA PRO A 383 33.22 56.77 14.77
C PRO A 383 33.08 55.40 14.11
N ASP A 384 32.92 54.36 14.93
CA ASP A 384 32.75 52.96 14.52
C ASP A 384 31.58 52.86 13.53
N THR A 385 31.91 52.92 12.23
CA THR A 385 30.95 52.63 11.18
C THR A 385 30.89 51.11 11.12
N HIS A 386 29.72 50.53 11.41
CA HIS A 386 29.53 49.08 11.54
C HIS A 386 29.94 48.27 10.28
N ASN A 387 30.22 48.93 9.15
CA ASN A 387 30.60 48.38 7.85
C ASN A 387 32.02 48.77 7.34
N GLY A 388 32.87 49.40 8.16
CA GLY A 388 34.19 49.86 7.71
C GLY A 388 34.13 51.08 6.77
N PRO A 389 35.26 51.51 6.19
CA PRO A 389 35.33 52.67 5.29
C PRO A 389 34.67 52.40 3.94
N MET A 390 34.00 53.41 3.37
CA MET A 390 33.48 53.35 2.00
C MET A 390 34.60 53.59 1.00
N TYR A 391 34.82 52.65 0.08
CA TYR A 391 35.89 52.74 -0.93
C TYR A 391 35.35 53.35 -2.23
N THR A 392 35.67 54.62 -2.46
CA THR A 392 35.44 55.25 -3.77
C THR A 392 36.50 54.79 -4.77
N PHE A 393 36.24 54.93 -6.08
CA PHE A 393 37.19 54.59 -7.14
C PHE A 393 38.54 55.34 -7.03
N SER A 394 38.57 56.45 -6.30
CA SER A 394 39.82 57.18 -6.03
C SER A 394 40.79 56.43 -5.11
N SER A 395 40.30 55.46 -4.32
CA SER A 395 41.11 54.64 -3.42
C SER A 395 41.99 53.64 -4.20
N ILE A 396 43.15 53.31 -3.65
CA ILE A 396 44.05 52.34 -4.28
C ILE A 396 43.46 50.93 -4.22
N GLU A 397 42.67 50.64 -3.19
CA GLU A 397 41.97 49.38 -2.98
C GLU A 397 40.89 49.16 -4.05
N SER A 398 40.05 50.17 -4.35
CA SER A 398 39.08 50.05 -5.46
C SER A 398 39.77 49.93 -6.83
N GLN A 399 40.84 50.69 -7.06
CA GLN A 399 41.63 50.58 -8.30
C GLN A 399 42.26 49.21 -8.48
N MET A 400 42.75 48.61 -7.40
CA MET A 400 43.22 47.24 -7.39
C MET A 400 42.11 46.22 -7.61
N ARG A 401 40.90 46.47 -7.09
CA ARG A 401 39.75 45.60 -7.33
C ARG A 401 39.39 45.60 -8.80
N VAL A 402 39.32 46.78 -9.42
CA VAL A 402 39.10 46.93 -10.89
C VAL A 402 40.20 46.23 -11.69
N LEU A 403 41.46 46.40 -11.31
CA LEU A 403 42.59 45.68 -11.93
C LEU A 403 42.41 44.16 -11.88
N GLY A 404 42.06 43.62 -10.70
CA GLY A 404 41.82 42.19 -10.51
C GLY A 404 40.65 41.67 -11.33
N ASP A 405 39.52 42.40 -11.31
CA ASP A 405 38.30 42.04 -12.04
C ASP A 405 38.51 42.11 -13.57
N TYR A 406 39.24 43.10 -14.07
CA TYR A 406 39.61 43.18 -15.49
C TYR A 406 40.55 42.04 -15.88
N ALA A 407 41.56 41.73 -15.06
CA ALA A 407 42.46 40.62 -15.30
C ALA A 407 41.71 39.28 -15.33
N PHE A 408 40.73 39.08 -14.43
CA PHE A 408 39.89 37.89 -14.42
C PHE A 408 39.05 37.76 -15.71
N MET A 409 38.39 38.84 -16.14
CA MET A 409 37.59 38.86 -17.38
C MET A 409 38.45 38.63 -18.64
N LEU A 410 39.69 39.13 -18.65
CA LEU A 410 40.66 38.83 -19.72
C LEU A 410 41.40 37.49 -19.52
N ARG A 411 41.01 36.65 -18.55
CA ARG A 411 41.58 35.32 -18.30
C ARG A 411 43.04 35.29 -17.81
N ASP A 412 43.57 36.41 -17.34
CA ASP A 412 44.83 36.45 -16.58
C ASP A 412 44.55 36.20 -15.09
N TYR A 413 44.23 34.94 -14.77
CA TYR A 413 43.85 34.53 -13.42
C TYR A 413 45.02 34.64 -12.42
N GLU A 414 46.27 34.60 -12.86
CA GLU A 414 47.44 34.75 -11.99
C GLU A 414 47.58 36.20 -11.50
N LEU A 415 47.46 37.17 -12.41
CA LEU A 415 47.45 38.58 -12.05
C LEU A 415 46.26 38.91 -11.15
N ALA A 416 45.08 38.40 -11.49
CA ALA A 416 43.87 38.56 -10.67
C ALA A 416 44.07 38.01 -9.25
N LEU A 417 44.53 36.76 -9.11
CA LEU A 417 44.80 36.09 -7.84
C LEU A 417 45.76 36.89 -6.96
N SER A 418 46.85 37.41 -7.53
CA SER A 418 47.86 38.17 -6.80
C SER A 418 47.28 39.47 -6.19
N ASN A 419 46.41 40.15 -6.93
CA ASN A 419 45.75 41.38 -6.49
C ASN A 419 44.66 41.09 -5.44
N TYR A 420 43.80 40.08 -5.66
CA TYR A 420 42.75 39.74 -4.68
C TYR A 420 43.29 39.27 -3.34
N ARG A 421 44.38 38.48 -3.32
CA ARG A 421 45.01 38.06 -2.06
C ARG A 421 45.42 39.25 -1.21
N LEU A 422 45.99 40.25 -1.86
CA LEU A 422 46.49 41.43 -1.18
C LEU A 422 45.36 42.39 -0.76
N LEU A 423 44.33 42.54 -1.59
CA LEU A 423 43.10 43.22 -1.17
C LEU A 423 42.44 42.54 0.04
N SER A 424 42.41 41.21 0.05
CA SER A 424 41.78 40.47 1.14
C SER A 424 42.50 40.68 2.48
N THR A 425 43.82 40.90 2.48
CA THR A 425 44.53 41.25 3.71
C THR A 425 44.19 42.66 4.16
N ASP A 426 44.12 43.61 3.23
CA ASP A 426 43.84 45.02 3.53
C ASP A 426 42.39 45.20 4.03
N PHE A 427 41.40 44.66 3.32
CA PHE A 427 39.98 44.70 3.73
C PHE A 427 39.71 44.02 5.07
N LYS A 428 40.46 42.95 5.40
CA LYS A 428 40.35 42.28 6.70
C LYS A 428 40.86 43.15 7.84
N LEU A 429 41.94 43.89 7.62
CA LEU A 429 42.48 44.83 8.60
C LEU A 429 41.53 46.01 8.82
N ASP A 430 40.91 46.49 7.75
CA ASP A 430 39.94 47.59 7.77
C ASP A 430 38.54 47.18 8.25
N LYS A 431 38.33 45.89 8.54
CA LYS A 431 37.02 45.29 8.89
C LYS A 431 35.92 45.54 7.85
N ALA A 432 36.29 45.76 6.59
CA ALA A 432 35.36 45.88 5.46
C ALA A 432 34.88 44.49 5.03
N TRP A 433 34.02 43.86 5.84
CA TRP A 433 33.69 42.43 5.72
C TRP A 433 33.08 42.04 4.38
N LYS A 434 32.24 42.90 3.78
CA LYS A 434 31.62 42.65 2.47
C LYS A 434 32.67 42.63 1.36
N CYS A 435 33.55 43.63 1.30
CA CYS A 435 34.69 43.68 0.38
C CYS A 435 35.68 42.53 0.60
N TYR A 436 35.93 42.18 1.87
CA TYR A 436 36.77 41.03 2.24
C TYR A 436 36.21 39.72 1.71
N ALA A 437 34.90 39.47 1.91
CA ALA A 437 34.24 38.27 1.42
C ALA A 437 34.29 38.18 -0.11
N GLY A 438 33.99 39.28 -0.82
CA GLY A 438 34.06 39.32 -2.29
C GLY A 438 35.48 39.17 -2.84
N ALA A 439 36.51 39.62 -2.11
CA ALA A 439 37.90 39.35 -2.47
C ALA A 439 38.27 37.86 -2.25
N GLN A 440 37.83 37.27 -1.14
CA GLN A 440 38.08 35.85 -0.84
C GLN A 440 37.36 34.90 -1.80
N GLU A 441 36.11 35.22 -2.18
CA GLU A 441 35.36 34.49 -3.20
C GLU A 441 36.15 34.45 -4.52
N MET A 442 36.61 35.61 -5.00
CA MET A 442 37.41 35.69 -6.23
C MET A 442 38.78 34.99 -6.12
N VAL A 443 39.43 34.99 -4.93
CA VAL A 443 40.63 34.16 -4.71
C VAL A 443 40.31 32.67 -4.89
N GLY A 444 39.19 32.21 -4.32
CA GLY A 444 38.74 30.82 -4.45
C GLY A 444 38.49 30.41 -5.90
N LEU A 445 37.83 31.28 -6.67
CA LEU A 445 37.57 31.09 -8.10
C LEU A 445 38.84 31.14 -8.96
N CYS A 446 39.76 32.08 -8.71
CA CYS A 446 41.04 32.11 -9.44
C CYS A 446 41.86 30.84 -9.22
N LEU A 447 41.94 30.37 -7.97
CA LEU A 447 42.62 29.12 -7.63
C LEU A 447 41.97 27.92 -8.32
N PHE A 448 40.64 27.91 -8.46
CA PHE A 448 39.92 26.90 -9.23
C PHE A 448 40.26 26.96 -10.73
N MET A 449 40.19 28.15 -11.35
CA MET A 449 40.46 28.32 -12.79
C MET A 449 41.91 27.99 -13.16
N LEU A 450 42.86 28.19 -12.23
CA LEU A 450 44.26 27.81 -12.39
C LEU A 450 44.56 26.34 -12.05
N ASP A 451 43.57 25.56 -11.58
CA ASP A 451 43.74 24.25 -10.91
C ASP A 451 44.86 24.25 -9.85
N GLN A 452 45.01 25.36 -9.11
CA GLN A 452 46.02 25.54 -8.07
C GLN A 452 45.42 25.32 -6.68
N SER A 453 46.08 24.50 -5.85
CA SER A 453 45.77 24.28 -4.43
C SER A 453 44.27 24.13 -4.12
N ARG A 454 43.72 22.94 -4.42
CA ARG A 454 42.28 22.63 -4.21
C ARG A 454 41.78 22.94 -2.80
N LYS A 455 42.61 22.68 -1.78
CA LYS A 455 42.29 22.96 -0.37
C LYS A 455 42.18 24.45 -0.07
N ASP A 456 43.09 25.26 -0.61
CA ASP A 456 43.06 26.71 -0.38
C ASP A 456 41.88 27.34 -1.12
N SER A 457 41.58 26.85 -2.32
CA SER A 457 40.40 27.25 -3.10
C SER A 457 39.11 27.01 -2.31
N GLU A 458 38.91 25.80 -1.77
CA GLU A 458 37.75 25.48 -0.91
C GLU A 458 37.72 26.30 0.39
N TYR A 459 38.88 26.47 1.03
CA TYR A 459 38.98 27.26 2.27
C TYR A 459 38.58 28.73 2.04
N CYS A 460 39.01 29.33 0.93
CA CYS A 460 38.64 30.70 0.57
C CYS A 460 37.14 30.81 0.31
N MET A 461 36.53 29.86 -0.40
CA MET A 461 35.07 29.84 -0.62
C MET A 461 34.29 29.68 0.69
N GLU A 462 34.69 28.75 1.56
CA GLU A 462 34.03 28.53 2.85
C GLU A 462 34.14 29.77 3.76
N ASN A 463 35.31 30.41 3.78
CA ASN A 463 35.54 31.63 4.56
C ASN A 463 34.77 32.84 4.00
N ALA A 464 34.67 32.98 2.68
CA ALA A 464 33.83 33.99 2.04
C ALA A 464 32.35 33.78 2.39
N PHE A 465 31.85 32.55 2.24
CA PHE A 465 30.49 32.16 2.59
C PHE A 465 30.13 32.52 4.04
N HIS A 466 30.94 32.07 5.02
CA HIS A 466 30.71 32.38 6.43
C HIS A 466 30.84 33.86 6.77
N THR A 467 31.69 34.60 6.05
CA THR A 467 31.77 36.04 6.23
C THR A 467 30.49 36.71 5.73
N TYR A 468 29.96 36.32 4.57
CA TYR A 468 28.69 36.84 4.06
C TYR A 468 27.50 36.51 4.97
N GLU A 469 27.40 35.27 5.48
CA GLU A 469 26.38 34.88 6.47
C GLU A 469 26.43 35.79 7.72
N ARG A 470 27.64 36.04 8.25
CA ARG A 470 27.83 36.84 9.46
C ARG A 470 27.46 38.32 9.29
N ILE A 471 27.46 38.85 8.06
CA ILE A 471 27.06 40.23 7.77
C ILE A 471 25.54 40.41 7.96
N GLY A 472 24.74 39.34 7.82
CA GLY A 472 23.29 39.36 7.97
C GLY A 472 22.56 39.57 6.64
N SER A 473 21.41 40.26 6.66
CA SER A 473 20.49 40.35 5.51
C SER A 473 21.11 40.94 4.23
N SER A 474 22.06 41.88 4.37
CA SER A 474 22.76 42.49 3.23
C SER A 474 23.85 41.58 2.62
N GLY A 475 24.27 40.53 3.35
CA GLY A 475 25.24 39.54 2.89
C GLY A 475 24.60 38.22 2.43
N LEU A 476 23.38 37.92 2.87
CA LEU A 476 22.72 36.62 2.67
C LEU A 476 22.65 36.15 1.21
N ARG A 477 22.28 37.03 0.28
CA ARG A 477 22.20 36.66 -1.14
C ARG A 477 23.57 36.43 -1.77
N TYR A 478 24.60 37.15 -1.31
CA TYR A 478 25.98 36.90 -1.70
C TYR A 478 26.51 35.60 -1.09
N ALA A 479 26.11 35.26 0.15
CA ALA A 479 26.38 33.94 0.73
C ALA A 479 25.77 32.84 -0.14
N THR A 480 24.51 33.01 -0.56
CA THR A 480 23.84 32.09 -1.47
C THR A 480 24.61 31.90 -2.77
N ARG A 481 24.97 32.99 -3.47
CA ARG A 481 25.78 32.96 -4.69
C ARG A 481 27.11 32.23 -4.46
N CYS A 482 27.85 32.63 -3.44
CA CYS A 482 29.14 32.04 -3.08
C CYS A 482 28.99 30.54 -2.81
N GLY A 483 27.93 30.16 -2.10
CA GLY A 483 27.62 28.77 -1.79
C GLY A 483 27.24 27.95 -3.04
N LEU A 484 26.55 28.54 -4.02
CA LEU A 484 26.25 27.90 -5.30
C LEU A 484 27.51 27.63 -6.11
N TRP A 485 28.39 28.63 -6.24
CA TRP A 485 29.68 28.44 -6.91
C TRP A 485 30.57 27.45 -6.17
N TRP A 486 30.57 27.47 -4.83
CA TRP A 486 31.31 26.50 -4.03
C TRP A 486 30.76 25.07 -4.20
N ALA A 487 29.44 24.89 -4.23
CA ALA A 487 28.82 23.60 -4.47
C ALA A 487 29.14 23.07 -5.87
N GLU A 488 29.06 23.90 -6.92
CA GLU A 488 29.47 23.52 -8.28
C GLU A 488 30.95 23.16 -8.36
N MET A 489 31.82 23.90 -7.67
CA MET A 489 33.25 23.59 -7.56
C MET A 489 33.48 22.19 -6.97
N LEU A 490 32.75 21.85 -5.91
CA LEU A 490 32.80 20.53 -5.27
C LEU A 490 32.24 19.43 -6.18
N LYS A 491 31.16 19.70 -6.93
CA LYS A 491 30.58 18.77 -7.91
C LYS A 491 31.56 18.45 -9.04
N VAL A 492 32.25 19.45 -9.61
CA VAL A 492 33.30 19.25 -10.61
C VAL A 492 34.42 18.36 -10.09
N ARG A 493 34.71 18.42 -8.79
CA ARG A 493 35.70 17.58 -8.09
C ARG A 493 35.14 16.22 -7.63
N SER A 494 33.92 15.85 -8.05
CA SER A 494 33.20 14.63 -7.65
C SER A 494 32.93 14.51 -6.14
N GLN A 495 32.96 15.63 -5.41
CA GLN A 495 32.67 15.72 -3.97
C GLN A 495 31.18 16.07 -3.75
N HIS A 496 30.28 15.27 -4.33
CA HIS A 496 28.84 15.56 -4.28
C HIS A 496 28.27 15.56 -2.86
N LYS A 497 28.82 14.76 -1.94
CA LYS A 497 28.36 14.73 -0.54
C LYS A 497 28.65 16.05 0.18
N GLU A 498 29.82 16.61 -0.06
CA GLU A 498 30.24 17.91 0.46
C GLU A 498 29.41 19.02 -0.19
N ALA A 499 29.18 18.96 -1.50
CA ALA A 499 28.29 19.89 -2.20
C ALA A 499 26.86 19.87 -1.62
N ALA A 500 26.31 18.68 -1.32
CA ALA A 500 25.01 18.55 -0.66
C ALA A 500 24.97 19.23 0.71
N ALA A 501 26.08 19.21 1.45
CA ALA A 501 26.17 19.90 2.74
C ALA A 501 26.16 21.42 2.57
N VAL A 502 26.77 21.95 1.50
CA VAL A 502 26.72 23.39 1.17
C VAL A 502 25.30 23.81 0.82
N TYR A 503 24.62 23.11 -0.08
CA TYR A 503 23.20 23.37 -0.40
C TYR A 503 22.30 23.31 0.84
N PHE A 504 22.52 22.33 1.72
CA PHE A 504 21.78 22.23 2.97
C PHE A 504 22.06 23.41 3.92
N ARG A 505 23.30 23.92 4.00
CA ARG A 505 23.63 25.13 4.78
C ARG A 505 22.86 26.35 4.25
N ILE A 506 22.91 26.59 2.93
CA ILE A 506 22.18 27.69 2.27
C ILE A 506 20.67 27.59 2.56
N SER A 507 20.12 26.38 2.62
CA SER A 507 18.70 26.17 2.83
C SER A 507 18.16 26.54 4.23
N ASN A 508 19.03 26.77 5.22
CA ASN A 508 18.59 27.04 6.59
C ASN A 508 18.09 28.47 6.82
N GLU A 509 18.18 29.35 5.82
CA GLU A 509 17.88 30.78 5.95
C GLU A 509 16.68 31.18 5.04
N GLU A 510 15.89 32.20 5.45
CA GLU A 510 14.65 32.64 4.77
C GLU A 510 14.95 33.24 3.37
N PRO A 511 14.09 33.13 2.32
CA PRO A 511 12.69 32.67 2.26
C PRO A 511 12.46 31.17 1.94
N SER A 512 11.24 30.69 2.20
CA SER A 512 10.83 29.28 2.06
C SER A 512 11.07 28.68 0.67
N LEU A 513 10.89 29.49 -0.39
CA LEU A 513 11.04 29.02 -1.77
C LEU A 513 12.50 28.72 -2.09
N HIS A 514 13.39 29.62 -1.72
CA HIS A 514 14.82 29.44 -1.91
C HIS A 514 15.33 28.19 -1.19
N SER A 515 14.91 28.02 0.08
CA SER A 515 15.18 26.82 0.87
C SER A 515 14.71 25.53 0.17
N ALA A 516 13.52 25.54 -0.45
CA ALA A 516 12.98 24.40 -1.19
C ALA A 516 13.90 23.96 -2.34
N ILE A 517 14.33 24.93 -3.15
CA ILE A 517 15.20 24.69 -4.31
C ILE A 517 16.54 24.13 -3.85
N MET A 518 17.17 24.74 -2.84
CA MET A 518 18.46 24.29 -2.33
C MET A 518 18.38 22.88 -1.73
N LEU A 519 17.31 22.55 -1.00
CA LEU A 519 17.09 21.19 -0.48
C LEU A 519 16.91 20.17 -1.61
N GLU A 520 16.26 20.56 -2.70
CA GLU A 520 16.12 19.71 -3.87
C GLU A 520 17.48 19.46 -4.53
N GLN A 521 18.30 20.50 -4.72
CA GLN A 521 19.67 20.35 -5.26
C GLN A 521 20.56 19.50 -4.34
N ALA A 522 20.45 19.69 -3.01
CA ALA A 522 21.13 18.84 -2.04
C ALA A 522 20.73 17.37 -2.20
N SER A 523 19.45 17.10 -2.50
CA SER A 523 18.97 15.74 -2.74
C SER A 523 19.68 15.10 -3.91
N TYR A 524 19.75 15.77 -5.07
CA TYR A 524 20.43 15.22 -6.26
C TYR A 524 21.92 14.99 -6.00
N CYS A 525 22.58 15.87 -5.26
CA CYS A 525 23.96 15.64 -4.82
C CYS A 525 24.11 14.36 -3.97
N TYR A 526 23.15 14.02 -3.10
CA TYR A 526 23.18 12.73 -2.39
C TYR A 526 22.93 11.53 -3.30
N LEU A 527 22.13 11.70 -4.36
CA LEU A 527 21.90 10.67 -5.35
C LEU A 527 23.18 10.36 -6.15
N PHE A 528 23.90 11.40 -6.61
CA PHE A 528 25.13 11.27 -7.39
C PHE A 528 26.41 11.04 -6.56
N SER A 529 26.29 11.04 -5.23
CA SER A 529 27.42 10.67 -4.37
C SER A 529 27.86 9.22 -4.59
N ASN A 530 29.14 8.92 -4.35
CA ASN A 530 29.67 7.57 -4.50
C ASN A 530 30.14 7.02 -3.14
N PRO A 531 29.44 6.03 -2.53
CA PRO A 531 28.23 5.36 -3.03
C PRO A 531 26.95 6.22 -2.89
N PRO A 532 25.92 6.01 -3.74
CA PRO A 532 24.66 6.75 -3.69
C PRO A 532 23.96 6.67 -2.32
N MET A 533 23.53 7.82 -1.80
CA MET A 533 22.87 7.94 -0.50
C MET A 533 21.35 8.09 -0.63
N LEU A 534 20.67 7.07 -1.18
CA LEU A 534 19.23 7.10 -1.51
C LEU A 534 18.32 7.53 -0.36
N ARG A 535 18.63 7.12 0.88
CA ARG A 535 17.85 7.54 2.06
C ARG A 535 17.93 9.05 2.29
N LYS A 536 19.12 9.64 2.12
CA LYS A 536 19.30 11.09 2.25
C LYS A 536 18.66 11.81 1.07
N TYR A 537 18.76 11.28 -0.14
CA TYR A 537 18.05 11.78 -1.32
C TYR A 537 16.54 11.90 -1.07
N GLY A 538 15.87 10.79 -0.74
CA GLY A 538 14.42 10.81 -0.45
C GLY A 538 14.06 11.74 0.70
N PHE A 539 14.84 11.76 1.79
CA PHE A 539 14.59 12.64 2.94
C PHE A 539 14.65 14.13 2.57
N HIS A 540 15.66 14.57 1.79
CA HIS A 540 15.78 15.96 1.40
C HIS A 540 14.71 16.37 0.38
N LEU A 541 14.25 15.46 -0.49
CA LEU A 541 13.10 15.70 -1.36
C LEU A 541 11.80 15.92 -0.58
N VAL A 542 11.57 15.17 0.51
CA VAL A 542 10.41 15.39 1.38
C VAL A 542 10.48 16.75 2.09
N LEU A 543 11.68 17.18 2.51
CA LEU A 543 11.87 18.52 3.07
C LEU A 543 11.62 19.60 2.01
N ALA A 544 12.19 19.44 0.82
CA ALA A 544 12.01 20.34 -0.32
C ALA A 544 10.53 20.49 -0.68
N GLY A 545 9.79 19.39 -0.84
CA GLY A 545 8.38 19.44 -1.19
C GLY A 545 7.50 20.10 -0.11
N ASN A 546 7.84 19.95 1.18
CA ASN A 546 7.14 20.70 2.23
C ASN A 546 7.39 22.21 2.11
N ARG A 547 8.64 22.60 1.82
CA ARG A 547 8.99 24.01 1.58
C ARG A 547 8.31 24.58 0.34
N TYR A 548 8.30 23.84 -0.78
CA TYR A 548 7.56 24.23 -1.98
C TYR A 548 6.07 24.44 -1.70
N PHE A 549 5.44 23.55 -0.91
CA PHE A 549 4.05 23.72 -0.52
C PHE A 549 3.80 24.98 0.30
N VAL A 550 4.67 25.28 1.28
CA VAL A 550 4.60 26.52 2.08
C VAL A 550 4.81 27.77 1.22
N SER A 551 5.53 27.64 0.10
CA SER A 551 5.74 28.70 -0.90
C SER A 551 4.66 28.75 -1.98
N GLU A 552 3.52 28.08 -1.79
CA GLU A 552 2.38 28.01 -2.74
C GLU A 552 2.68 27.30 -4.08
N GLU A 553 3.88 26.71 -4.22
CA GLU A 553 4.32 25.92 -5.37
C GLU A 553 3.90 24.45 -5.26
N LYS A 554 2.59 24.20 -5.14
CA LYS A 554 1.99 22.84 -4.99
C LYS A 554 2.46 21.86 -6.06
N LYS A 555 2.64 22.40 -7.26
CA LYS A 555 3.12 21.75 -8.48
C LYS A 555 4.48 21.09 -8.27
N HIS A 556 5.45 21.86 -7.79
CA HIS A 556 6.78 21.39 -7.44
C HIS A 556 6.77 20.48 -6.20
N ALA A 557 5.90 20.77 -5.23
CA ALA A 557 5.73 19.94 -4.04
C ALA A 557 5.33 18.49 -4.39
N ILE A 558 4.32 18.31 -5.25
CA ILE A 558 3.86 17.00 -5.73
C ILE A 558 4.99 16.26 -6.44
N ARG A 559 5.71 16.93 -7.36
CA ARG A 559 6.85 16.34 -8.07
C ARG A 559 7.93 15.83 -7.12
N ALA A 560 8.36 16.67 -6.17
CA ALA A 560 9.39 16.30 -5.20
C ALA A 560 8.96 15.08 -4.35
N TYR A 561 7.70 15.05 -3.90
CA TYR A 561 7.15 13.94 -3.11
C TYR A 561 6.98 12.66 -3.93
N ARG A 562 6.56 12.74 -5.20
CA ARG A 562 6.49 11.59 -6.12
C ARG A 562 7.87 10.98 -6.35
N ASN A 563 8.89 11.81 -6.58
CA ASN A 563 10.26 11.35 -6.73
C ASN A 563 10.77 10.67 -5.45
N ALA A 564 10.46 11.21 -4.27
CA ALA A 564 10.79 10.59 -2.99
C ALA A 564 10.10 9.23 -2.79
N LEU A 565 8.86 9.08 -3.27
CA LEU A 565 8.08 7.85 -3.10
C LEU A 565 8.73 6.63 -3.78
N SER A 566 9.43 6.82 -4.90
CA SER A 566 10.18 5.75 -5.59
C SER A 566 11.18 5.04 -4.66
N ILE A 567 11.76 5.78 -3.71
CA ILE A 567 12.73 5.26 -2.73
C ILE A 567 12.05 4.51 -1.58
N TYR A 568 10.82 4.90 -1.24
CA TYR A 568 10.10 4.33 -0.10
C TYR A 568 9.23 3.11 -0.47
N ARG A 569 8.98 2.86 -1.76
CA ARG A 569 8.30 1.65 -2.24
C ARG A 569 9.10 0.39 -1.87
N GLY A 570 8.41 -0.64 -1.36
CA GLY A 570 9.03 -1.92 -0.98
C GLY A 570 9.81 -1.93 0.34
N ASN A 571 9.94 -0.79 1.02
CA ASN A 571 10.67 -0.66 2.28
C ASN A 571 9.74 -0.65 3.51
N SER A 572 10.28 -0.92 4.70
CA SER A 572 9.53 -0.96 5.97
C SER A 572 9.19 0.41 6.56
N TRP A 573 9.41 1.50 5.83
CA TRP A 573 9.22 2.87 6.32
C TRP A 573 7.78 3.35 6.10
N SER A 574 6.83 2.69 6.76
CA SER A 574 5.41 2.95 6.58
C SER A 574 5.01 4.38 6.96
N TYR A 575 5.54 4.94 8.06
CA TYR A 575 5.19 6.30 8.50
C TYR A 575 5.51 7.40 7.47
N ILE A 576 6.68 7.35 6.83
CA ILE A 576 7.05 8.35 5.82
C ILE A 576 6.29 8.09 4.51
N LYS A 577 6.04 6.83 4.16
CA LYS A 577 5.20 6.46 3.02
C LYS A 577 3.80 7.06 3.17
N ASP A 578 3.18 6.87 4.34
CA ASP A 578 1.86 7.40 4.68
C ASP A 578 1.85 8.93 4.60
N HIS A 579 2.83 9.60 5.21
CA HIS A 579 2.99 11.06 5.14
C HIS A 579 3.06 11.56 3.69
N VAL A 580 3.88 10.91 2.86
CA VAL A 580 4.07 11.31 1.45
C VAL A 580 2.79 11.09 0.65
N HIS A 581 2.19 9.91 0.72
CA HIS A 581 0.93 9.61 0.01
C HIS A 581 -0.22 10.52 0.45
N PHE A 582 -0.37 10.75 1.75
CA PHE A 582 -1.43 11.59 2.28
C PHE A 582 -1.32 13.04 1.81
N ASN A 583 -0.11 13.63 1.85
CA ASN A 583 0.09 15.00 1.40
C ASN A 583 -0.06 15.13 -0.13
N ILE A 584 0.46 14.18 -0.92
CA ILE A 584 0.24 14.17 -2.38
C ILE A 584 -1.27 14.15 -2.67
N GLY A 585 -2.03 13.26 -2.02
CA GLY A 585 -3.47 13.18 -2.18
C GLY A 585 -4.18 14.49 -1.87
N ARG A 586 -3.85 15.12 -0.73
CA ARG A 586 -4.40 16.43 -0.35
C ARG A 586 -4.06 17.53 -1.36
N TRP A 587 -2.83 17.55 -1.87
CA TRP A 587 -2.40 18.57 -2.82
C TRP A 587 -3.06 18.41 -4.19
N TYR A 588 -3.22 17.18 -4.70
CA TYR A 588 -4.02 16.92 -5.91
C TYR A 588 -5.48 17.34 -5.74
N ALA A 589 -6.09 17.01 -4.60
CA ALA A 589 -7.46 17.44 -4.31
C ALA A 589 -7.60 18.97 -4.27
N SER A 590 -6.56 19.68 -3.80
CA SER A 590 -6.53 21.16 -3.80
C SER A 590 -6.24 21.79 -5.17
N LEU A 591 -6.00 20.97 -6.20
CA LEU A 591 -5.84 21.32 -7.60
C LEU A 591 -7.00 20.76 -8.45
N ASP A 592 -8.10 20.37 -7.81
CA ASP A 592 -9.31 19.78 -8.42
C ASP A 592 -9.07 18.47 -9.19
N MET A 593 -7.94 17.79 -8.94
CA MET A 593 -7.61 16.48 -9.50
C MET A 593 -7.99 15.35 -8.55
N PHE A 594 -9.29 15.17 -8.35
CA PHE A 594 -9.80 14.27 -7.32
C PHE A 594 -9.53 12.78 -7.60
N GLU A 595 -9.53 12.34 -8.87
CA GLU A 595 -9.24 10.94 -9.23
C GLU A 595 -7.82 10.54 -8.81
N ALA A 596 -6.83 11.34 -9.20
CA ALA A 596 -5.44 11.17 -8.79
C ALA A 596 -5.31 11.24 -7.25
N ALA A 597 -6.01 12.17 -6.59
CA ALA A 597 -6.00 12.28 -5.14
C ALA A 597 -6.46 10.99 -4.44
N ILE A 598 -7.53 10.38 -4.93
CA ILE A 598 -8.09 9.12 -4.37
C ILE A 598 -7.07 7.99 -4.46
N GLU A 599 -6.37 7.83 -5.58
CA GLU A 599 -5.37 6.77 -5.74
C GLU A 599 -4.27 6.83 -4.66
N TYR A 600 -3.77 8.02 -4.36
CA TYR A 600 -2.76 8.20 -3.32
C TYR A 600 -3.34 8.04 -1.92
N MET A 601 -4.55 8.53 -1.65
CA MET A 601 -5.19 8.39 -0.33
C MET A 601 -5.55 6.95 0.01
N LEU A 602 -5.98 6.14 -0.97
CA LEU A 602 -6.29 4.72 -0.80
C LEU A 602 -5.12 3.89 -0.24
N GLU A 603 -3.89 4.27 -0.57
CA GLU A 603 -2.68 3.60 -0.06
C GLU A 603 -2.44 3.82 1.43
N VAL A 604 -3.07 4.84 2.03
CA VAL A 604 -2.89 5.21 3.43
C VAL A 604 -4.06 4.74 4.31
N LEU A 605 -5.22 4.41 3.73
CA LEU A 605 -6.41 4.08 4.53
C LEU A 605 -6.27 2.82 5.40
N ALA A 606 -5.41 1.86 5.04
CA ALA A 606 -5.17 0.66 5.83
C ALA A 606 -4.00 0.82 6.85
N CYS A 607 -3.95 1.95 7.56
CA CYS A 607 -2.82 2.35 8.40
C CYS A 607 -2.98 1.98 9.89
N SER A 608 -3.07 0.68 10.20
CA SER A 608 -3.23 0.20 11.59
C SER A 608 -2.13 0.64 12.56
N HIS A 609 -0.93 0.95 12.03
CA HIS A 609 0.26 1.36 12.76
C HIS A 609 0.30 2.85 13.13
N GLN A 610 -0.61 3.67 12.59
CA GLN A 610 -0.72 5.09 12.88
C GLN A 610 -1.53 5.34 14.17
N SER A 611 -1.42 6.55 14.72
CA SER A 611 -2.25 6.94 15.88
C SER A 611 -3.74 7.04 15.52
N VAL A 612 -4.62 6.90 16.49
CA VAL A 612 -6.09 7.04 16.31
C VAL A 612 -6.43 8.38 15.65
N ALA A 613 -5.87 9.49 16.15
CA ALA A 613 -6.11 10.83 15.59
C ALA A 613 -5.64 10.95 14.12
N THR A 614 -4.52 10.32 13.77
CA THR A 614 -4.02 10.30 12.38
C THR A 614 -4.92 9.46 11.48
N GLN A 615 -5.43 8.33 11.97
CA GLN A 615 -6.38 7.49 11.22
C GLN A 615 -7.70 8.23 10.96
N GLU A 616 -8.21 8.96 11.94
CA GLU A 616 -9.40 9.81 11.79
C GLU A 616 -9.17 10.92 10.76
N LEU A 617 -8.00 11.57 10.79
CA LEU A 617 -7.62 12.60 9.83
C LEU A 617 -7.57 12.03 8.40
N PHE A 618 -6.90 10.90 8.21
CA PHE A 618 -6.76 10.27 6.89
C PHE A 618 -8.12 9.84 6.33
N LEU A 619 -8.95 9.21 7.14
CA LEU A 619 -10.29 8.78 6.74
C LEU A 619 -11.20 9.99 6.47
N GLY A 620 -11.16 11.02 7.33
CA GLY A 620 -11.95 12.24 7.19
C GLY A 620 -11.67 12.98 5.90
N ASP A 621 -10.40 13.23 5.60
CA ASP A 621 -9.97 13.91 4.38
C ASP A 621 -10.32 13.08 3.12
N PHE A 622 -10.13 11.76 3.16
CA PHE A 622 -10.54 10.88 2.07
C PHE A 622 -12.05 10.98 1.78
N LEU A 623 -12.90 10.92 2.81
CA LEU A 623 -14.34 11.06 2.65
C LEU A 623 -14.74 12.45 2.15
N HIS A 624 -14.01 13.50 2.53
CA HIS A 624 -14.22 14.85 2.01
C HIS A 624 -13.88 14.95 0.52
N VAL A 625 -12.75 14.37 0.10
CA VAL A 625 -12.33 14.33 -1.31
C VAL A 625 -13.35 13.57 -2.17
N VAL A 626 -13.80 12.39 -1.72
CA VAL A 626 -14.81 11.61 -2.45
C VAL A 626 -16.14 12.36 -2.59
N LYS A 627 -16.56 13.11 -1.55
CA LYS A 627 -17.76 13.97 -1.62
C LYS A 627 -17.63 15.11 -2.63
N GLY A 628 -16.41 15.60 -2.86
CA GLY A 628 -16.13 16.68 -3.81
C GLY A 628 -16.39 16.32 -5.29
N ILE A 629 -16.30 15.04 -5.65
CA ILE A 629 -16.50 14.56 -7.04
C ILE A 629 -18.00 14.49 -7.42
N GLY A 630 -18.89 14.33 -6.44
CA GLY A 630 -20.32 14.07 -6.66
C GLY A 630 -20.80 12.76 -6.02
N LYS A 631 -22.10 12.44 -6.16
CA LYS A 631 -22.74 11.33 -5.43
C LYS A 631 -22.20 9.96 -5.87
N SER A 632 -21.75 9.20 -4.87
CA SER A 632 -21.50 7.75 -4.90
C SER A 632 -20.54 7.27 -5.99
N LEU A 633 -19.26 7.64 -5.87
CA LEU A 633 -18.22 7.07 -6.72
C LEU A 633 -17.98 5.59 -6.37
N GLU A 634 -17.94 4.74 -7.40
CA GLU A 634 -17.36 3.41 -7.30
C GLU A 634 -15.86 3.54 -7.20
N VAL A 635 -15.28 3.08 -6.09
CA VAL A 635 -13.83 3.11 -5.89
C VAL A 635 -13.29 1.69 -6.12
N PRO A 636 -12.74 1.37 -7.31
CA PRO A 636 -12.43 0.00 -7.73
C PRO A 636 -11.34 -0.70 -6.89
N LYS A 637 -10.67 0.02 -5.98
CA LYS A 637 -9.56 -0.48 -5.14
C LYS A 637 -9.76 -0.23 -3.64
N LEU A 638 -10.99 -0.03 -3.16
CA LEU A 638 -11.24 0.20 -1.73
C LEU A 638 -10.89 -1.06 -0.90
N LYS A 639 -9.81 -0.98 -0.11
CA LYS A 639 -9.33 -2.09 0.75
C LYS A 639 -10.03 -2.16 2.12
N LEU A 640 -11.06 -1.33 2.36
CA LEU A 640 -11.78 -1.25 3.63
C LEU A 640 -13.29 -1.54 3.46
N PRO A 641 -13.88 -2.41 4.28
CA PRO A 641 -13.22 -3.36 5.20
C PRO A 641 -12.42 -4.43 4.44
N LEU A 642 -11.45 -5.06 5.12
CA LEU A 642 -10.70 -6.18 4.56
C LEU A 642 -11.57 -7.43 4.57
N ILE A 643 -11.74 -8.09 3.43
CA ILE A 643 -12.50 -9.33 3.29
C ILE A 643 -11.54 -10.52 3.32
N GLU A 644 -11.72 -11.42 4.28
CA GLU A 644 -10.86 -12.60 4.42
C GLU A 644 -11.37 -13.77 3.56
N MET A 645 -10.77 -13.94 2.38
CA MET A 645 -11.20 -14.96 1.41
C MET A 645 -11.04 -16.41 1.89
N SER A 646 -10.15 -16.69 2.83
CA SER A 646 -10.01 -18.02 3.46
C SER A 646 -11.25 -18.42 4.29
N SER A 647 -12.06 -17.44 4.71
CA SER A 647 -13.28 -17.67 5.48
C SER A 647 -14.52 -17.97 4.62
N LEU A 648 -14.43 -17.84 3.30
CA LEU A 648 -15.55 -18.04 2.36
C LEU A 648 -16.13 -19.45 2.51
N LYS A 649 -17.40 -19.53 2.91
CA LYS A 649 -18.17 -20.77 2.97
C LYS A 649 -19.50 -20.58 2.25
N ILE A 650 -19.85 -21.53 1.38
CA ILE A 650 -21.11 -21.54 0.65
C ILE A 650 -21.97 -22.66 1.23
N MET A 651 -23.18 -22.33 1.68
CA MET A 651 -24.16 -23.28 2.19
C MET A 651 -25.36 -23.37 1.24
N PHE A 652 -25.45 -24.55 0.65
CA PHE A 652 -26.42 -25.10 -0.28
C PHE A 652 -27.47 -26.07 0.24
N GLU A 653 -28.70 -26.07 -0.24
CA GLU A 653 -29.50 -27.31 -0.29
C GLU A 653 -29.60 -27.78 -1.74
N ASP A 654 -29.16 -29.02 -2.01
CA ASP A 654 -29.17 -29.63 -3.34
C ASP A 654 -30.13 -30.83 -3.40
N TYR A 655 -29.60 -32.05 -3.62
CA TYR A 655 -30.32 -33.27 -3.31
C TYR A 655 -30.33 -33.58 -1.81
N ARG A 656 -29.44 -32.93 -1.03
CA ARG A 656 -29.32 -33.07 0.42
C ARG A 656 -30.03 -31.92 1.10
N THR A 657 -31.01 -32.25 1.95
CA THR A 657 -31.74 -31.31 2.80
C THR A 657 -31.40 -31.57 4.27
N TYR A 658 -31.51 -30.52 5.09
CA TYR A 658 -31.13 -30.58 6.50
C TYR A 658 -32.31 -30.21 7.39
N ALA A 659 -32.58 -31.03 8.41
CA ALA A 659 -33.63 -30.73 9.39
C ALA A 659 -33.22 -29.64 10.40
N SER A 660 -31.92 -29.35 10.54
CA SER A 660 -31.44 -28.31 11.46
C SER A 660 -30.04 -27.81 11.08
N SER A 661 -29.69 -26.61 11.54
CA SER A 661 -28.33 -26.03 11.39
C SER A 661 -27.23 -26.89 12.00
N SER A 662 -27.55 -27.71 13.00
CA SER A 662 -26.61 -28.66 13.62
C SER A 662 -26.22 -29.81 12.69
N ALA A 663 -27.04 -30.14 11.69
CA ALA A 663 -26.76 -31.21 10.73
C ALA A 663 -25.85 -30.74 9.58
N VAL A 664 -25.91 -29.46 9.21
CA VAL A 664 -25.08 -28.84 8.14
C VAL A 664 -23.58 -28.91 8.46
N HIS A 665 -23.22 -28.81 9.74
CA HIS A 665 -21.82 -28.76 10.20
C HIS A 665 -21.17 -30.14 10.41
N VAL A 666 -21.89 -31.23 10.15
CA VAL A 666 -21.38 -32.60 10.31
C VAL A 666 -20.54 -32.99 9.08
N GLY A 667 -19.39 -33.62 9.29
CA GLY A 667 -18.46 -33.97 8.20
C GLY A 667 -19.08 -34.91 7.16
N GLU A 668 -18.86 -34.64 5.88
CA GLU A 668 -19.53 -35.34 4.76
C GLU A 668 -19.25 -36.85 4.74
N ASN A 669 -18.05 -37.28 5.15
CA ASN A 669 -17.70 -38.71 5.22
C ASN A 669 -18.69 -39.51 6.08
N LEU A 670 -19.18 -38.92 7.17
CA LEU A 670 -20.14 -39.58 8.04
C LEU A 670 -21.50 -39.74 7.35
N TRP A 671 -21.98 -38.71 6.66
CA TRP A 671 -23.22 -38.80 5.89
C TRP A 671 -23.11 -39.79 4.74
N GLN A 672 -21.97 -39.82 4.04
CA GLN A 672 -21.71 -40.80 2.98
C GLN A 672 -21.85 -42.23 3.48
N THR A 673 -21.27 -42.58 4.64
CA THR A 673 -21.41 -43.94 5.20
C THR A 673 -22.86 -44.30 5.58
N LEU A 674 -23.69 -43.30 5.90
CA LEU A 674 -25.12 -43.53 6.15
C LEU A 674 -25.91 -43.66 4.85
N GLU A 675 -25.52 -42.97 3.79
CA GLU A 675 -26.29 -42.88 2.55
C GLU A 675 -25.88 -43.92 1.49
N GLU A 676 -24.68 -44.48 1.57
CA GLU A 676 -24.08 -45.42 0.60
C GLU A 676 -24.98 -46.63 0.28
N ASP A 677 -25.68 -47.19 1.29
CA ASP A 677 -26.58 -48.35 1.12
C ASP A 677 -28.01 -47.96 0.71
N MET A 678 -28.41 -46.70 0.88
CA MET A 678 -29.78 -46.23 0.62
C MET A 678 -29.97 -45.75 -0.82
N VAL A 679 -28.93 -45.12 -1.36
CA VAL A 679 -28.91 -44.54 -2.70
C VAL A 679 -28.50 -45.64 -3.71
N PRO A 680 -29.29 -45.90 -4.78
CA PRO A 680 -28.98 -46.95 -5.75
C PRO A 680 -27.57 -46.80 -6.36
N SER A 681 -26.82 -47.91 -6.45
CA SER A 681 -25.42 -47.97 -6.91
C SER A 681 -25.18 -47.45 -8.34
N ALA A 682 -26.24 -47.27 -9.14
CA ALA A 682 -26.20 -46.56 -10.42
C ALA A 682 -25.79 -45.07 -10.30
N TYR A 683 -25.78 -44.50 -9.09
CA TYR A 683 -25.46 -43.09 -8.82
C TYR A 683 -24.17 -42.88 -8.00
N THR A 684 -23.54 -43.94 -7.50
CA THR A 684 -22.39 -43.85 -6.57
C THR A 684 -21.04 -44.26 -7.18
N ILE A 685 -20.97 -44.66 -8.46
CA ILE A 685 -19.70 -44.94 -9.15
C ILE A 685 -19.46 -43.92 -10.26
N LYS A 686 -18.71 -42.86 -9.95
CA LYS A 686 -17.94 -41.99 -10.89
C LYS A 686 -18.61 -41.47 -12.18
N SER A 687 -19.92 -41.54 -12.31
CA SER A 687 -20.68 -40.80 -13.31
C SER A 687 -21.81 -40.10 -12.58
N ASN A 688 -21.54 -38.86 -12.13
CA ASN A 688 -22.57 -37.98 -11.62
C ASN A 688 -23.73 -37.99 -12.64
N TRP A 689 -24.97 -38.03 -12.19
CA TRP A 689 -26.11 -37.82 -13.08
C TRP A 689 -25.99 -36.49 -13.88
N LEU A 690 -25.21 -35.51 -13.38
CA LEU A 690 -24.74 -34.33 -14.13
C LEU A 690 -24.01 -34.68 -15.44
N GLU A 691 -23.26 -35.79 -15.51
CA GLU A 691 -22.62 -36.26 -16.75
C GLU A 691 -23.65 -36.75 -17.78
N SER A 692 -24.78 -37.28 -17.33
CA SER A 692 -25.88 -37.66 -18.23
C SER A 692 -26.61 -36.42 -18.74
N TYR A 693 -26.74 -35.39 -17.89
CA TYR A 693 -27.31 -34.09 -18.23
C TYR A 693 -26.42 -33.30 -19.22
N THR A 694 -25.10 -33.33 -19.03
CA THR A 694 -24.12 -32.68 -19.92
C THR A 694 -23.86 -33.45 -21.22
N LYS A 695 -24.23 -34.75 -21.31
CA LYS A 695 -24.20 -35.52 -22.57
C LYS A 695 -25.41 -35.25 -23.47
N LEU A 696 -26.54 -34.76 -22.93
CA LEU A 696 -27.75 -34.44 -23.69
C LEU A 696 -27.88 -32.94 -24.05
N HIS A 697 -27.04 -32.06 -23.49
CA HIS A 697 -27.06 -30.62 -23.75
C HIS A 697 -25.65 -30.03 -23.94
N PRO A 698 -25.44 -29.05 -24.86
CA PRO A 698 -24.13 -28.55 -25.26
C PRO A 698 -23.51 -27.59 -24.20
N LEU A 699 -23.36 -28.03 -22.96
CA LEU A 699 -22.77 -27.29 -21.85
C LEU A 699 -21.41 -27.90 -21.42
N LYS A 700 -20.51 -28.14 -22.39
CA LYS A 700 -19.11 -28.53 -22.09
C LYS A 700 -18.31 -27.47 -21.31
N LYS A 701 -18.83 -26.25 -21.15
CA LYS A 701 -18.16 -25.12 -20.46
C LYS A 701 -18.31 -25.09 -18.93
N TYR A 702 -19.17 -25.92 -18.33
CA TYR A 702 -19.55 -25.77 -16.91
C TYR A 702 -19.58 -27.09 -16.11
N ASN A 703 -18.53 -27.91 -16.24
CA ASN A 703 -18.45 -29.21 -15.53
C ASN A 703 -18.45 -29.11 -13.99
N ASP A 704 -18.22 -27.92 -13.42
CA ASP A 704 -18.09 -27.71 -11.97
C ASP A 704 -19.30 -26.98 -11.34
N ALA A 705 -20.43 -26.84 -12.03
CA ALA A 705 -21.59 -26.11 -11.48
C ALA A 705 -22.43 -26.95 -10.50
N SER A 706 -22.79 -26.37 -9.36
CA SER A 706 -23.68 -26.97 -8.36
C SER A 706 -25.15 -26.78 -8.75
N ILE A 707 -26.08 -27.54 -8.14
CA ILE A 707 -27.50 -27.46 -8.46
C ILE A 707 -28.25 -26.86 -7.28
N CYS A 708 -29.14 -25.91 -7.57
CA CYS A 708 -30.03 -25.30 -6.59
C CYS A 708 -31.46 -25.23 -7.13
N VAL A 709 -32.42 -25.01 -6.25
CA VAL A 709 -33.85 -25.01 -6.59
C VAL A 709 -34.44 -23.61 -6.46
N ILE A 710 -35.40 -23.27 -7.33
CA ILE A 710 -36.18 -22.03 -7.21
C ILE A 710 -36.80 -21.92 -5.82
N GLY A 711 -36.63 -20.76 -5.18
CA GLY A 711 -37.19 -20.47 -3.85
C GLY A 711 -36.34 -20.93 -2.67
N GLU A 712 -35.30 -21.75 -2.88
CA GLU A 712 -34.37 -22.18 -1.83
C GLU A 712 -33.16 -21.21 -1.78
N PRO A 713 -32.80 -20.63 -0.62
CA PRO A 713 -31.71 -19.65 -0.51
C PRO A 713 -30.33 -20.32 -0.58
N ILE A 714 -29.41 -19.73 -1.35
CA ILE A 714 -27.98 -20.01 -1.28
C ILE A 714 -27.36 -19.03 -0.31
N LYS A 715 -26.69 -19.54 0.72
CA LYS A 715 -26.09 -18.71 1.78
C LYS A 715 -24.58 -18.64 1.60
N VAL A 716 -24.03 -17.43 1.69
CA VAL A 716 -22.60 -17.15 1.56
C VAL A 716 -22.12 -16.50 2.84
N TYR A 717 -21.24 -17.19 3.56
CA TYR A 717 -20.60 -16.70 4.77
C TYR A 717 -19.21 -16.14 4.46
N LEU A 718 -18.94 -14.92 4.95
CA LEU A 718 -17.67 -14.20 4.80
C LEU A 718 -17.32 -13.41 6.06
N GLN A 719 -16.03 -13.31 6.36
CA GLN A 719 -15.54 -12.46 7.46
C GLN A 719 -15.02 -11.12 6.95
N PHE A 720 -15.51 -10.06 7.60
CA PHE A 720 -15.12 -8.68 7.38
C PHE A 720 -14.28 -8.19 8.54
N LYS A 721 -13.08 -7.67 8.26
CA LYS A 721 -12.15 -7.17 9.25
C LYS A 721 -11.92 -5.68 9.09
N ASN A 722 -12.00 -4.96 10.21
CA ASN A 722 -11.55 -3.57 10.28
C ASN A 722 -10.07 -3.52 10.70
N PRO A 723 -9.14 -3.14 9.81
CA PRO A 723 -7.73 -2.99 10.17
C PRO A 723 -7.45 -1.73 11.01
N LEU A 724 -8.37 -0.77 11.06
CA LEU A 724 -8.21 0.48 11.80
C LEU A 724 -8.51 0.29 13.29
N GLN A 725 -8.03 1.21 14.11
CA GLN A 725 -8.34 1.30 15.54
C GLN A 725 -9.64 2.10 15.80
N ILE A 726 -10.14 2.81 14.77
CA ILE A 726 -11.41 3.54 14.81
C ILE A 726 -12.58 2.69 14.33
N SER A 727 -13.79 3.03 14.78
CA SER A 727 -15.00 2.34 14.35
C SER A 727 -15.42 2.80 12.94
N VAL A 728 -15.88 1.87 12.11
CA VAL A 728 -16.27 2.16 10.73
C VAL A 728 -17.61 1.56 10.40
N SER A 729 -18.47 2.34 9.73
CA SER A 729 -19.81 1.89 9.33
C SER A 729 -19.79 1.30 7.92
N VAL A 730 -20.42 0.13 7.80
CA VAL A 730 -20.58 -0.59 6.54
C VAL A 730 -22.08 -0.86 6.35
N SER A 731 -22.62 -0.35 5.25
CA SER A 731 -24.05 -0.42 4.92
C SER A 731 -24.28 -1.02 3.54
N ASP A 732 -25.49 -1.52 3.30
CA ASP A 732 -25.95 -2.12 2.04
C ASP A 732 -25.01 -3.23 1.52
N VAL A 733 -24.51 -4.08 2.43
CA VAL A 733 -23.69 -5.24 2.05
C VAL A 733 -24.58 -6.26 1.35
N ALA A 734 -24.25 -6.57 0.10
CA ALA A 734 -25.04 -7.45 -0.76
C ALA A 734 -24.14 -8.24 -1.72
N LEU A 735 -24.59 -9.43 -2.12
CA LEU A 735 -23.93 -10.24 -3.15
C LEU A 735 -24.10 -9.61 -4.54
N ILE A 736 -23.08 -9.75 -5.38
CA ILE A 736 -23.12 -9.45 -6.82
C ILE A 736 -23.36 -10.77 -7.53
N CYS A 737 -24.49 -10.89 -8.23
CA CYS A 737 -24.92 -12.12 -8.90
C CYS A 737 -25.27 -11.86 -10.36
N GLU A 738 -24.87 -12.78 -11.24
CA GLU A 738 -25.24 -12.81 -12.66
C GLU A 738 -26.20 -13.99 -12.87
N LEU A 739 -27.41 -13.73 -13.41
CA LEU A 739 -28.36 -14.79 -13.77
C LEU A 739 -28.62 -14.77 -15.28
N SER A 740 -28.37 -15.90 -15.96
CA SER A 740 -28.68 -16.07 -17.37
C SER A 740 -29.91 -16.97 -17.54
N THR A 741 -30.97 -16.44 -18.15
CA THR A 741 -32.16 -17.21 -18.51
C THR A 741 -31.96 -17.91 -19.85
N ARG A 742 -32.53 -19.10 -20.00
CA ARG A 742 -32.56 -19.82 -21.26
C ARG A 742 -33.69 -19.22 -22.12
N SER A 743 -33.37 -18.35 -23.08
CA SER A 743 -34.35 -17.96 -24.09
C SER A 743 -34.66 -19.18 -24.96
N ALA A 744 -35.95 -19.51 -25.04
CA ALA A 744 -36.43 -20.48 -26.01
C ALA A 744 -36.35 -19.85 -27.40
N GLY A 745 -35.51 -20.41 -28.27
CA GLY A 745 -35.53 -20.18 -29.71
C GLY A 745 -34.77 -18.95 -30.20
N THR A 746 -33.46 -19.08 -30.41
CA THR A 746 -32.79 -18.58 -31.63
C THR A 746 -31.47 -19.29 -31.77
N GLU A 747 -31.33 -20.07 -32.84
CA GLU A 747 -30.04 -20.54 -33.33
C GLU A 747 -29.18 -19.30 -33.65
N PHE A 748 -27.93 -19.26 -33.18
CA PHE A 748 -26.94 -18.33 -33.69
C PHE A 748 -25.61 -19.05 -33.87
N ASP A 749 -25.09 -18.82 -35.06
CA ASP A 749 -23.98 -19.45 -35.74
C ASP A 749 -22.64 -19.38 -35.01
N GLU A 750 -21.84 -20.41 -35.25
CA GLU A 750 -20.39 -20.39 -35.09
C GLU A 750 -19.77 -19.59 -36.25
N GLU A 751 -19.15 -18.44 -35.96
CA GLU A 751 -18.04 -17.78 -36.67
C GLU A 751 -17.77 -16.46 -35.90
N ALA A 752 -16.57 -16.01 -35.54
CA ALA A 752 -15.25 -16.23 -36.08
C ALA A 752 -14.16 -16.06 -35.01
N SER A 753 -13.01 -16.62 -35.37
CA SER A 753 -11.71 -16.65 -34.73
C SER A 753 -10.99 -15.30 -34.61
N SER A 754 -10.15 -15.19 -33.58
CA SER A 754 -8.82 -14.57 -33.52
C SER A 754 -8.47 -13.39 -34.46
N THR A 755 -8.17 -12.24 -33.85
CA THR A 755 -7.00 -11.42 -34.20
C THR A 755 -6.51 -10.67 -32.97
N GLY A 756 -5.20 -10.68 -32.74
CA GLY A 756 -4.54 -9.93 -31.68
C GLY A 756 -4.12 -8.52 -32.11
N VAL A 757 -3.57 -7.78 -31.13
CA VAL A 757 -2.95 -6.44 -31.18
C VAL A 757 -4.03 -5.33 -31.16
N GLN A 758 -4.11 -4.39 -30.20
CA GLN A 758 -3.07 -3.47 -29.70
C GLN A 758 -3.51 -2.81 -28.37
N GLU A 759 -2.58 -2.58 -27.44
CA GLU A 759 -2.71 -1.62 -26.33
C GLU A 759 -2.66 -0.19 -26.87
N ASN A 760 -3.67 0.63 -26.58
CA ASN A 760 -3.57 1.93 -25.88
C ASN A 760 -4.74 2.88 -26.16
N MET A 761 -5.26 3.41 -25.04
CA MET A 761 -5.69 4.80 -24.81
C MET A 761 -7.07 5.30 -25.28
N LEU A 762 -7.86 5.58 -24.23
CA LEU A 762 -8.76 6.71 -23.98
C LEU A 762 -10.26 6.55 -24.28
N HIS A 763 -11.00 6.55 -23.17
CA HIS A 763 -12.22 7.33 -22.89
C HIS A 763 -13.09 7.74 -24.08
N GLU A 764 -14.28 7.17 -24.16
CA GLU A 764 -15.53 7.90 -23.89
C GLU A 764 -16.76 7.00 -24.11
N SER A 765 -17.79 7.26 -23.31
CA SER A 765 -19.16 6.74 -23.42
C SER A 765 -19.37 5.23 -23.21
N SER A 766 -19.45 4.84 -21.94
CA SER A 766 -20.50 3.91 -21.53
C SER A 766 -21.31 4.58 -20.46
N ASP A 767 -22.13 5.51 -20.95
CA ASP A 767 -23.31 6.01 -20.29
C ASP A 767 -23.99 4.91 -19.48
N SER A 768 -24.11 5.16 -18.18
CA SER A 768 -25.35 5.03 -17.43
C SER A 768 -26.26 3.85 -17.81
N ARG A 769 -25.73 2.63 -17.87
CA ARG A 769 -26.55 1.45 -17.55
C ARG A 769 -26.62 1.38 -16.03
N GLU A 770 -27.55 2.14 -15.48
CA GLU A 770 -28.09 1.91 -14.16
C GLU A 770 -28.25 0.40 -13.95
N LEU A 771 -27.37 -0.21 -13.17
CA LEU A 771 -27.54 -1.57 -12.66
C LEU A 771 -28.57 -1.54 -11.51
N ARG A 772 -29.72 -0.91 -11.77
CA ARG A 772 -30.98 -1.26 -11.14
C ARG A 772 -31.38 -2.60 -11.75
N SER A 773 -30.70 -3.66 -11.32
CA SER A 773 -31.18 -5.02 -11.48
C SER A 773 -32.56 -5.04 -10.85
N ASP A 774 -33.60 -4.97 -11.69
CA ASP A 774 -34.96 -5.24 -11.29
C ASP A 774 -34.96 -6.51 -10.43
N ASN A 775 -35.56 -6.39 -9.23
CA ASN A 775 -35.75 -7.45 -8.23
C ASN A 775 -36.62 -8.64 -8.73
N SER A 776 -36.76 -8.82 -10.05
CA SER A 776 -37.69 -9.75 -10.68
C SER A 776 -37.16 -11.19 -10.72
N SER A 777 -35.84 -11.39 -10.78
CA SER A 777 -35.24 -12.71 -11.06
C SER A 777 -34.66 -13.45 -9.85
N PHE A 778 -34.24 -12.75 -8.80
CA PHE A 778 -33.77 -13.32 -7.53
C PHE A 778 -33.90 -12.31 -6.36
N LEU A 779 -33.85 -12.78 -5.11
CA LEU A 779 -33.82 -11.96 -3.90
C LEU A 779 -32.41 -11.98 -3.30
N ILE A 780 -31.92 -10.82 -2.83
CA ILE A 780 -30.62 -10.70 -2.14
C ILE A 780 -30.83 -10.10 -0.76
N SER A 781 -30.21 -10.67 0.27
CA SER A 781 -30.19 -10.06 1.61
C SER A 781 -29.29 -8.83 1.64
N LYS A 782 -29.74 -7.74 2.29
CA LYS A 782 -28.95 -6.54 2.55
C LYS A 782 -28.68 -6.39 4.05
N ILE A 783 -27.43 -6.20 4.43
CA ILE A 783 -27.03 -6.13 5.84
C ILE A 783 -26.26 -4.83 6.12
N ASN A 784 -26.55 -4.22 7.28
CA ASN A 784 -25.86 -3.05 7.80
C ASN A 784 -25.20 -3.40 9.14
N PHE A 785 -23.95 -2.96 9.34
CA PHE A 785 -23.25 -3.14 10.61
C PHE A 785 -22.18 -2.08 10.83
N VAL A 786 -21.73 -1.97 12.08
CA VAL A 786 -20.56 -1.17 12.47
C VAL A 786 -19.48 -2.15 12.91
N LEU A 787 -18.25 -1.92 12.46
CA LEU A 787 -17.06 -2.64 12.93
C LEU A 787 -16.28 -1.72 13.86
N GLY A 788 -16.10 -2.15 15.10
CA GLY A 788 -15.16 -1.54 16.05
C GLY A 788 -13.71 -1.66 15.59
N GLY A 789 -12.81 -0.94 16.25
CA GLY A 789 -11.39 -0.98 15.94
C GLY A 789 -10.80 -2.38 16.07
N GLY A 790 -10.17 -2.90 15.01
CA GLY A 790 -9.60 -4.24 14.95
C GLY A 790 -10.63 -5.38 14.89
N GLU A 791 -11.93 -5.08 14.91
CA GLU A 791 -12.99 -6.08 14.97
C GLU A 791 -13.04 -6.91 13.68
N THR A 792 -13.28 -8.21 13.84
CA THR A 792 -13.60 -9.12 12.73
C THR A 792 -14.99 -9.69 12.94
N ARG A 793 -15.87 -9.52 11.96
CA ARG A 793 -17.27 -9.94 12.02
C ARG A 793 -17.61 -10.86 10.86
N GLY A 794 -18.18 -12.02 11.17
CA GLY A 794 -18.78 -12.92 10.18
C GLY A 794 -20.15 -12.41 9.73
N VAL A 795 -20.39 -12.42 8.43
CA VAL A 795 -21.65 -12.00 7.80
C VAL A 795 -22.12 -13.13 6.88
N GLU A 796 -23.40 -13.50 7.03
CA GLU A 796 -24.09 -14.46 6.17
C GLU A 796 -24.98 -13.67 5.20
N LEU A 797 -24.76 -13.85 3.90
CA LEU A 797 -25.52 -13.20 2.82
C LEU A 797 -26.26 -14.26 2.01
N ASP A 798 -27.54 -14.01 1.73
CA ASP A 798 -28.42 -14.95 1.06
C ASP A 798 -28.78 -14.47 -0.35
N VAL A 799 -28.80 -15.39 -1.32
CA VAL A 799 -29.40 -15.20 -2.64
C VAL A 799 -30.43 -16.29 -2.93
N THR A 800 -31.67 -15.89 -3.23
CA THR A 800 -32.77 -16.82 -3.53
C THR A 800 -33.22 -16.65 -4.99
N PRO A 801 -32.99 -17.62 -5.88
CA PRO A 801 -33.43 -17.53 -7.27
C PRO A 801 -34.94 -17.70 -7.41
N LYS A 802 -35.59 -16.90 -8.26
CA LYS A 802 -37.04 -16.99 -8.56
C LYS A 802 -37.36 -17.67 -9.89
N ILE A 803 -36.38 -17.76 -10.79
CA ILE A 803 -36.57 -18.29 -12.15
C ILE A 803 -35.48 -19.31 -12.50
N GLN A 804 -35.76 -20.21 -13.45
CA GLN A 804 -34.79 -21.19 -13.94
C GLN A 804 -33.69 -20.51 -14.76
N GLY A 805 -32.46 -21.00 -14.63
CA GLY A 805 -31.33 -20.43 -15.35
C GLY A 805 -29.98 -20.82 -14.74
N PHE A 806 -28.94 -20.12 -15.16
CA PHE A 806 -27.59 -20.25 -14.61
C PHE A 806 -27.29 -19.04 -13.72
N LEU A 807 -27.08 -19.28 -12.43
CA LEU A 807 -26.77 -18.27 -11.42
C LEU A 807 -25.28 -18.33 -11.06
N LYS A 808 -24.58 -17.22 -11.18
CA LYS A 808 -23.16 -17.08 -10.83
C LYS A 808 -22.99 -16.01 -9.77
N ILE A 809 -22.32 -16.34 -8.67
CA ILE A 809 -21.96 -15.40 -7.61
C ILE A 809 -20.60 -14.79 -7.97
N VAL A 810 -20.58 -13.50 -8.28
CA VAL A 810 -19.40 -12.78 -8.78
C VAL A 810 -18.58 -12.16 -7.65
N GLY A 811 -19.23 -11.69 -6.58
CA GLY A 811 -18.55 -10.96 -5.52
C GLY A 811 -19.49 -10.38 -4.47
N VAL A 812 -18.97 -9.41 -3.70
CA VAL A 812 -19.73 -8.64 -2.70
C VAL A 812 -19.57 -7.16 -2.98
N ARG A 813 -20.63 -6.38 -2.78
CA ARG A 813 -20.62 -4.91 -2.76
C ARG A 813 -21.04 -4.36 -1.40
N TRP A 814 -20.57 -3.18 -1.05
CA TRP A 814 -20.93 -2.46 0.17
C TRP A 814 -20.82 -0.95 0.00
N ILE A 815 -21.50 -0.21 0.88
CA ILE A 815 -21.36 1.23 1.05
C ILE A 815 -20.58 1.48 2.34
N PHE A 816 -19.39 2.07 2.19
CA PHE A 816 -18.49 2.41 3.26
C PHE A 816 -18.72 3.85 3.75
N SER A 817 -18.88 4.02 5.07
CA SER A 817 -19.14 5.31 5.73
C SER A 817 -20.28 6.13 5.07
N GLY A 818 -21.28 5.45 4.52
CA GLY A 818 -22.49 6.04 3.92
C GLY A 818 -22.29 6.77 2.59
N SER A 819 -21.07 6.84 2.03
CA SER A 819 -20.79 7.68 0.85
C SER A 819 -20.01 6.95 -0.25
N VAL A 820 -19.17 5.97 0.09
CA VAL A 820 -18.22 5.35 -0.85
C VAL A 820 -18.69 3.94 -1.22
N MET A 821 -18.86 3.65 -2.51
CA MET A 821 -19.22 2.30 -2.95
C MET A 821 -17.95 1.47 -3.16
N GLY A 822 -17.85 0.35 -2.46
CA GLY A 822 -16.80 -0.65 -2.63
C GLY A 822 -17.37 -1.96 -3.16
N TYR A 823 -16.55 -2.69 -3.92
CA TYR A 823 -16.86 -4.05 -4.34
C TYR A 823 -15.61 -4.92 -4.29
N HIS A 824 -15.82 -6.22 -4.13
CA HIS A 824 -14.78 -7.24 -4.17
C HIS A 824 -15.28 -8.42 -4.98
N ASN A 825 -14.63 -8.66 -6.13
CA ASN A 825 -14.91 -9.80 -6.98
C ASN A 825 -14.17 -11.03 -6.44
N PHE A 826 -14.85 -12.17 -6.42
CA PHE A 826 -14.22 -13.46 -6.11
C PHE A 826 -13.42 -13.91 -7.33
N ASP A 827 -12.16 -13.49 -7.43
CA ASP A 827 -11.28 -13.87 -8.54
C ASP A 827 -11.13 -15.40 -8.63
N ILE A 828 -11.60 -15.98 -9.74
CA ILE A 828 -11.34 -17.38 -10.11
C ILE A 828 -9.91 -17.42 -10.67
N ASP A 829 -8.93 -17.43 -9.78
CA ASP A 829 -7.51 -17.40 -10.14
C ASP A 829 -7.10 -18.77 -10.75
N ARG A 830 -7.42 -18.98 -12.03
CA ARG A 830 -6.89 -20.07 -12.87
C ARG A 830 -5.44 -19.74 -13.25
N LYS A 831 -4.58 -19.48 -12.26
CA LYS A 831 -3.13 -19.37 -12.49
C LYS A 831 -2.65 -20.70 -13.05
N LYS A 832 -2.11 -20.66 -14.27
CA LYS A 832 -1.31 -21.73 -14.88
C LYS A 832 -0.20 -22.11 -13.89
N ARG A 833 -0.42 -23.15 -13.07
CA ARG A 833 0.61 -23.71 -12.20
C ARG A 833 1.66 -24.36 -13.09
N HIS A 834 2.84 -23.72 -13.16
CA HIS A 834 4.06 -24.39 -13.59
C HIS A 834 4.32 -25.59 -12.67
N LYS A 835 4.59 -26.75 -13.27
CA LYS A 835 5.00 -27.97 -12.58
C LYS A 835 6.21 -27.70 -11.68
N LYS A 836 6.01 -27.78 -10.35
CA LYS A 836 6.83 -28.58 -9.43
C LYS A 836 6.24 -28.54 -8.01
N THR A 837 6.59 -29.58 -7.25
CA THR A 837 6.24 -29.90 -5.86
C THR A 837 4.75 -30.22 -5.55
N ARG A 838 4.48 -31.52 -5.39
CA ARG A 838 3.29 -32.07 -4.73
C ARG A 838 3.27 -31.60 -3.26
N SER A 839 2.46 -30.61 -2.94
CA SER A 839 1.85 -30.51 -1.62
C SER A 839 0.38 -30.92 -1.75
N THR A 840 -0.01 -31.92 -0.98
CA THR A 840 -1.39 -32.31 -0.74
C THR A 840 -2.06 -31.25 0.14
N GLU A 841 -2.56 -30.19 -0.50
CA GLU A 841 -3.60 -29.34 0.08
C GLU A 841 -4.86 -29.51 -0.76
N ASN A 842 -5.86 -30.17 -0.17
CA ASN A 842 -7.21 -30.26 -0.70
C ASN A 842 -7.85 -28.86 -0.68
N SER A 843 -7.62 -28.05 -1.72
CA SER A 843 -8.53 -26.94 -2.00
C SER A 843 -9.74 -27.51 -2.72
N SER A 844 -10.82 -27.82 -1.99
CA SER A 844 -12.13 -27.99 -2.61
C SER A 844 -12.48 -26.68 -3.29
N ALA A 845 -12.39 -26.63 -4.63
CA ALA A 845 -12.81 -25.47 -5.39
C ALA A 845 -14.31 -25.27 -5.14
N TYR A 846 -14.67 -24.26 -4.34
CA TYR A 846 -16.07 -23.90 -4.15
C TYR A 846 -16.64 -23.48 -5.50
N SER A 847 -17.63 -24.20 -6.02
CA SER A 847 -18.32 -23.81 -7.24
C SER A 847 -19.18 -22.57 -6.95
N LEU A 848 -18.77 -21.41 -7.42
CA LEU A 848 -19.56 -20.17 -7.37
C LEU A 848 -20.65 -20.10 -8.47
N CYS A 849 -20.87 -21.23 -9.16
CA CYS A 849 -21.77 -21.37 -10.30
C CYS A 849 -22.87 -22.38 -9.96
N PHE A 850 -24.13 -22.02 -10.21
CA PHE A 850 -25.31 -22.79 -9.86
C PHE A 850 -26.26 -22.93 -11.05
N ILE A 851 -26.77 -24.14 -11.25
CA ILE A 851 -27.87 -24.44 -12.19
C ILE A 851 -29.17 -24.43 -11.38
N VAL A 852 -30.06 -23.47 -11.68
CA VAL A 852 -31.35 -23.32 -11.01
C VAL A 852 -32.40 -24.18 -11.69
N VAL A 853 -32.88 -25.22 -10.99
CA VAL A 853 -33.92 -26.14 -11.48
C VAL A 853 -35.31 -25.83 -10.91
N LYS A 854 -36.35 -26.43 -11.52
CA LYS A 854 -37.77 -26.25 -11.11
C LYS A 854 -38.01 -26.78 -9.69
N GLY A 855 -39.00 -26.21 -9.01
CA GLY A 855 -39.34 -26.52 -7.61
C GLY A 855 -39.48 -28.02 -7.34
N LEU A 856 -38.85 -28.49 -6.26
CA LEU A 856 -38.85 -29.88 -5.81
C LEU A 856 -39.52 -30.00 -4.44
N PRO A 857 -40.11 -31.17 -4.10
CA PRO A 857 -40.58 -31.42 -2.76
C PRO A 857 -39.44 -31.33 -1.74
N LYS A 858 -39.69 -30.64 -0.62
CA LYS A 858 -38.80 -30.58 0.53
C LYS A 858 -39.52 -31.18 1.73
N LEU A 859 -38.97 -32.26 2.27
CA LEU A 859 -39.43 -32.84 3.53
C LEU A 859 -38.75 -32.16 4.70
N GLU A 860 -39.53 -31.76 5.70
CA GLU A 860 -39.04 -31.34 7.01
C GLU A 860 -39.32 -32.47 8.00
N GLY A 861 -38.31 -32.86 8.79
CA GLY A 861 -38.45 -33.96 9.74
C GLY A 861 -37.99 -33.56 11.12
N TYR A 862 -38.71 -33.98 12.16
CA TYR A 862 -38.27 -33.87 13.54
C TYR A 862 -38.82 -35.02 14.39
N ILE A 863 -38.12 -35.34 15.49
CA ILE A 863 -38.56 -36.34 16.45
C ILE A 863 -39.22 -35.62 17.63
N ARG A 864 -40.54 -35.78 17.76
CA ARG A 864 -41.32 -35.27 18.88
C ARG A 864 -40.96 -36.02 20.17
N GLY A 865 -40.70 -35.27 21.24
CA GLY A 865 -40.41 -35.82 22.56
C GLY A 865 -38.94 -36.22 22.80
N MET A 866 -38.02 -35.89 21.87
CA MET A 866 -36.60 -36.22 22.01
C MET A 866 -35.97 -35.52 23.24
N PRO A 867 -35.45 -36.27 24.23
CA PRO A 867 -34.90 -35.69 25.46
C PRO A 867 -33.49 -35.10 25.25
N LYS A 868 -33.22 -33.92 25.83
CA LYS A 868 -31.84 -33.36 25.90
C LYS A 868 -30.98 -34.09 26.95
N LYS A 869 -31.60 -34.48 28.07
CA LYS A 869 -30.98 -35.24 29.16
C LYS A 869 -31.84 -36.46 29.47
N THR A 870 -31.19 -37.61 29.58
CA THR A 870 -31.80 -38.91 29.87
C THR A 870 -30.89 -39.69 30.82
N TYR A 871 -31.37 -40.78 31.38
CA TYR A 871 -30.63 -41.60 32.34
C TYR A 871 -30.20 -42.91 31.68
N ALA A 872 -29.08 -43.49 32.11
CA ALA A 872 -28.67 -44.79 31.60
C ALA A 872 -29.80 -45.83 31.83
N GLY A 873 -30.10 -46.62 30.81
CA GLY A 873 -31.20 -47.58 30.75
C GLY A 873 -32.59 -47.03 30.39
N ASP A 874 -32.78 -45.72 30.26
CA ASP A 874 -34.11 -45.14 29.94
C ASP A 874 -34.69 -45.66 28.61
N LEU A 875 -35.92 -46.19 28.64
CA LEU A 875 -36.70 -46.61 27.46
C LEU A 875 -37.92 -45.70 27.26
N ARG A 876 -38.03 -45.11 26.06
CA ARG A 876 -39.15 -44.24 25.66
C ARG A 876 -39.66 -44.53 24.26
N LEU A 877 -40.97 -44.36 24.09
CA LEU A 877 -41.59 -44.25 22.77
C LEU A 877 -41.57 -42.79 22.32
N LEU A 878 -40.97 -42.54 21.17
CA LEU A 878 -40.86 -41.25 20.48
C LEU A 878 -41.63 -41.30 19.16
N MET A 879 -41.88 -40.14 18.57
CA MET A 879 -42.63 -40.02 17.32
C MET A 879 -41.81 -39.24 16.29
N LEU A 880 -41.45 -39.88 15.17
CA LEU A 880 -40.91 -39.20 14.00
C LEU A 880 -42.04 -38.53 13.25
N GLU A 881 -41.95 -37.22 13.05
CA GLU A 881 -42.89 -36.44 12.25
C GLU A 881 -42.17 -35.93 11.01
N ILE A 882 -42.66 -36.31 9.84
CA ILE A 882 -42.15 -35.87 8.54
C ILE A 882 -43.27 -35.09 7.86
N GLN A 883 -43.01 -33.82 7.56
CA GLN A 883 -43.97 -32.94 6.90
C GLN A 883 -43.50 -32.65 5.48
N ASN A 884 -44.42 -32.77 4.51
CA ASN A 884 -44.18 -32.37 3.13
C ASN A 884 -44.88 -31.03 2.87
N HIS A 885 -44.13 -29.93 2.75
CA HIS A 885 -44.72 -28.60 2.47
C HIS A 885 -44.98 -28.34 0.99
N SER A 886 -44.57 -29.25 0.11
CA SER A 886 -44.73 -29.06 -1.34
C SER A 886 -46.05 -29.60 -1.85
N GLU A 887 -46.41 -29.27 -3.10
CA GLU A 887 -47.59 -29.81 -3.78
C GLU A 887 -47.39 -31.25 -4.30
N HIS A 888 -46.14 -31.74 -4.34
CA HIS A 888 -45.80 -33.01 -4.98
C HIS A 888 -45.68 -34.14 -3.95
N SER A 889 -46.24 -35.30 -4.29
CA SER A 889 -46.16 -36.49 -3.44
C SER A 889 -44.80 -37.17 -3.53
N VAL A 890 -44.43 -37.80 -2.42
CA VAL A 890 -43.14 -38.47 -2.22
C VAL A 890 -43.36 -39.94 -1.88
N ARG A 891 -42.51 -40.84 -2.41
CA ARG A 891 -42.58 -42.30 -2.26
C ARG A 891 -41.21 -42.93 -1.99
N ASN A 892 -41.18 -44.26 -1.76
CA ASN A 892 -39.95 -45.05 -1.57
C ASN A 892 -39.06 -44.54 -0.43
N LEU A 893 -39.67 -44.24 0.72
CA LEU A 893 -38.91 -43.77 1.89
C LEU A 893 -38.02 -44.88 2.44
N LYS A 894 -36.78 -44.53 2.78
CA LYS A 894 -35.84 -45.40 3.51
C LYS A 894 -35.14 -44.61 4.59
N MET A 895 -34.84 -45.24 5.71
CA MET A 895 -34.17 -44.60 6.85
C MET A 895 -32.98 -45.42 7.33
N LYS A 896 -31.87 -44.74 7.63
CA LYS A 896 -30.72 -45.33 8.33
C LYS A 896 -30.36 -44.49 9.55
N ILE A 897 -30.05 -45.18 10.64
CA ILE A 897 -29.74 -44.59 11.94
C ILE A 897 -28.30 -44.97 12.29
N SER A 898 -27.50 -44.01 12.76
CA SER A 898 -26.08 -44.27 13.10
C SER A 898 -25.89 -45.19 14.31
N HIS A 899 -26.79 -45.13 15.29
CA HIS A 899 -26.72 -45.89 16.53
C HIS A 899 -28.01 -46.71 16.75
N PRO A 900 -28.17 -47.88 16.11
CA PRO A 900 -29.35 -48.74 16.26
C PRO A 900 -29.52 -49.27 17.70
N ARG A 901 -28.46 -49.26 18.51
CA ARG A 901 -28.50 -49.56 19.95
C ARG A 901 -29.26 -48.50 20.76
N LEU A 902 -29.33 -47.28 20.24
CA LEU A 902 -29.92 -46.13 20.90
C LEU A 902 -31.35 -45.86 20.42
N LEU A 903 -31.58 -45.98 19.11
CA LEU A 903 -32.85 -45.64 18.48
C LEU A 903 -33.22 -46.72 17.45
N ALA A 904 -34.41 -47.31 17.59
CA ALA A 904 -34.93 -48.34 16.71
C ALA A 904 -36.32 -47.95 16.16
N PRO A 905 -36.63 -48.22 14.88
CA PRO A 905 -37.96 -48.00 14.32
C PRO A 905 -38.97 -49.01 14.90
N GLY A 906 -40.14 -48.52 15.34
CA GLY A 906 -41.24 -49.36 15.83
C GLY A 906 -42.18 -49.85 14.72
N SER A 907 -43.25 -50.55 15.11
CA SER A 907 -44.32 -51.02 14.22
C SER A 907 -45.53 -50.08 14.24
N LEU A 908 -46.33 -50.04 13.16
CA LEU A 908 -47.59 -49.27 13.10
C LEU A 908 -48.58 -49.65 14.22
N VAL A 909 -48.52 -50.88 14.74
CA VAL A 909 -49.35 -51.35 15.86
C VAL A 909 -49.00 -50.61 17.16
N ASP A 910 -47.77 -50.10 17.31
CA ASP A 910 -47.31 -49.38 18.50
C ASP A 910 -47.96 -48.00 18.65
N LEU A 911 -48.52 -47.43 17.58
CA LEU A 911 -49.16 -46.10 17.59
C LEU A 911 -50.39 -46.02 18.49
N ASN A 912 -51.13 -47.13 18.62
CA ASN A 912 -52.41 -47.18 19.33
C ASN A 912 -52.29 -47.71 20.77
N LEU A 913 -51.10 -48.13 21.20
CA LEU A 913 -50.89 -48.75 22.51
C LEU A 913 -50.33 -47.73 23.51
N LYS A 914 -50.85 -47.74 24.75
CA LYS A 914 -50.34 -46.88 25.83
C LYS A 914 -49.13 -47.55 26.50
N TYR A 915 -47.98 -46.89 26.47
CA TYR A 915 -46.80 -47.28 27.27
C TYR A 915 -47.09 -47.13 28.78
N PRO A 916 -46.75 -48.11 29.65
CA PRO A 916 -45.99 -49.36 29.41
C PRO A 916 -46.84 -50.60 29.07
N GLY A 917 -48.16 -50.48 28.93
CA GLY A 917 -49.06 -51.62 28.71
C GLY A 917 -48.79 -52.41 27.42
N CYS A 918 -48.13 -51.80 26.43
CA CYS A 918 -47.64 -52.49 25.22
C CYS A 918 -46.58 -53.57 25.50
N LEU A 919 -45.91 -53.50 26.65
CA LEU A 919 -44.82 -54.41 27.03
C LEU A 919 -45.27 -55.47 28.04
N GLU A 920 -46.53 -55.49 28.49
CA GLU A 920 -47.00 -56.42 29.53
C GLU A 920 -47.35 -57.80 28.94
N LYS A 921 -47.02 -58.87 29.67
CA LYS A 921 -47.39 -60.26 29.33
C LYS A 921 -48.90 -60.42 29.43
N GLN A 922 -49.53 -60.86 28.34
CA GLN A 922 -50.95 -61.19 28.34
C GLN A 922 -51.17 -62.51 29.10
N ILE A 923 -52.08 -62.49 30.08
CA ILE A 923 -52.50 -63.67 30.84
C ILE A 923 -53.72 -64.24 30.11
N ASP A 924 -53.51 -65.29 29.31
CA ASP A 924 -54.56 -65.86 28.46
C ASP A 924 -55.76 -66.36 29.28
N SER A 925 -56.94 -65.84 28.95
CA SER A 925 -58.16 -66.66 28.95
C SER A 925 -59.16 -66.12 27.93
N GLN A 926 -59.57 -67.04 27.05
CA GLN A 926 -60.61 -66.98 26.02
C GLN A 926 -60.17 -66.54 24.62
N GLY A 927 -60.22 -67.53 23.72
CA GLY A 927 -59.85 -67.42 22.33
C GLY A 927 -60.74 -66.46 21.55
N MET A 928 -60.08 -65.76 20.63
CA MET A 928 -60.69 -65.30 19.39
C MET A 928 -59.59 -65.32 18.34
N ASP A 929 -59.77 -66.19 17.34
CA ASP A 929 -59.03 -66.17 16.08
C ASP A 929 -59.07 -64.76 15.50
N VAL A 930 -57.89 -64.11 15.42
CA VAL A 930 -57.64 -63.05 14.45
C VAL A 930 -56.32 -63.38 13.77
N GLN A 931 -56.45 -64.27 12.78
CA GLN A 931 -55.78 -64.24 11.49
C GLN A 931 -54.40 -63.57 11.48
N GLU A 932 -53.38 -64.40 11.69
CA GLU A 932 -52.07 -64.22 11.09
C GLU A 932 -52.24 -64.10 9.58
N ASP A 933 -52.17 -62.88 9.04
CA ASP A 933 -51.84 -62.68 7.64
C ASP A 933 -51.11 -61.35 7.47
N ILE A 934 -49.99 -61.42 6.73
CA ILE A 934 -49.12 -60.34 6.26
C ILE A 934 -48.04 -59.89 7.29
N VAL A 935 -46.95 -60.67 7.39
CA VAL A 935 -45.63 -60.37 6.78
C VAL A 935 -44.68 -61.51 7.15
N GLY A 936 -44.16 -62.21 6.13
CA GLY A 936 -43.18 -63.27 6.28
C GLY A 936 -41.91 -62.79 6.97
N LYS A 937 -41.66 -63.32 8.18
CA LYS A 937 -40.31 -63.40 8.73
C LYS A 937 -39.63 -64.61 8.11
N THR A 938 -38.86 -64.37 7.05
CA THR A 938 -37.74 -65.25 6.74
C THR A 938 -36.85 -65.32 7.97
N ASN A 939 -36.43 -66.52 8.34
CA ASN A 939 -35.39 -66.80 9.34
C ASN A 939 -33.99 -66.32 8.85
N GLU A 940 -33.93 -65.17 8.18
CA GLU A 940 -32.69 -64.54 7.76
C GLU A 940 -32.24 -63.54 8.83
N LYS A 941 -31.05 -63.80 9.38
CA LYS A 941 -30.36 -62.89 10.29
C LYS A 941 -30.33 -61.48 9.67
N PRO A 942 -30.73 -60.41 10.38
CA PRO A 942 -30.72 -59.06 9.81
C PRO A 942 -29.27 -58.56 9.68
N THR A 943 -28.64 -58.82 8.54
CA THR A 943 -27.30 -58.31 8.23
C THR A 943 -27.30 -56.86 7.70
N SER A 944 -28.46 -56.25 7.45
CA SER A 944 -28.56 -54.87 6.96
C SER A 944 -29.31 -53.97 7.96
N LEU A 945 -28.65 -52.91 8.44
CA LEU A 945 -29.19 -51.88 9.34
C LEU A 945 -30.12 -50.87 8.63
N LEU A 946 -30.64 -51.22 7.45
CA LEU A 946 -31.48 -50.36 6.63
C LEU A 946 -32.96 -50.61 6.94
N PHE A 947 -33.66 -49.56 7.36
CA PHE A 947 -35.11 -49.60 7.52
C PHE A 947 -35.80 -49.11 6.25
N SER A 948 -36.63 -49.95 5.65
CA SER A 948 -37.48 -49.56 4.52
C SER A 948 -38.92 -49.41 5.02
N PHE A 949 -39.54 -48.26 4.74
CA PHE A 949 -40.95 -48.08 5.05
C PHE A 949 -41.81 -48.98 4.14
N PRO A 950 -43.04 -49.34 4.54
CA PRO A 950 -43.96 -50.11 3.71
C PRO A 950 -44.10 -49.50 2.29
N ASN A 951 -44.12 -50.34 1.25
CA ASN A 951 -44.08 -49.90 -0.17
C ASN A 951 -45.26 -48.99 -0.59
N ASP A 952 -46.35 -49.04 0.16
CA ASP A 952 -47.56 -48.22 0.03
C ASP A 952 -47.46 -46.85 0.73
N THR A 953 -46.38 -46.58 1.46
CA THR A 953 -46.15 -45.32 2.18
C THR A 953 -45.91 -44.17 1.19
N LYS A 954 -46.93 -43.31 1.01
CA LYS A 954 -46.85 -42.07 0.24
C LYS A 954 -47.15 -40.86 1.13
N ILE A 955 -46.29 -39.84 1.06
CA ILE A 955 -46.52 -38.57 1.77
C ILE A 955 -47.04 -37.55 0.76
N GLN A 956 -48.34 -37.24 0.85
CA GLN A 956 -48.99 -36.24 0.01
C GLN A 956 -48.55 -34.82 0.39
N GLY A 957 -48.66 -33.91 -0.57
CA GLY A 957 -48.36 -32.50 -0.33
C GLY A 957 -49.24 -31.90 0.76
N GLY A 958 -48.65 -31.14 1.68
CA GLY A 958 -49.34 -30.52 2.81
C GLY A 958 -49.65 -31.45 4.00
N THR A 959 -49.30 -32.73 3.93
CA THR A 959 -49.61 -33.71 4.99
C THR A 959 -48.43 -33.97 5.94
N ILE A 960 -48.74 -34.41 7.16
CA ILE A 960 -47.78 -34.86 8.17
C ILE A 960 -47.83 -36.39 8.22
N PHE A 961 -46.69 -37.03 8.03
CA PHE A 961 -46.49 -38.45 8.21
C PHE A 961 -45.86 -38.72 9.58
N GLN A 962 -46.38 -39.70 10.32
CA GLN A 962 -45.95 -40.02 11.67
C GLN A 962 -45.49 -41.48 11.76
N TRP A 963 -44.33 -41.73 12.37
CA TRP A 963 -43.81 -43.08 12.60
C TRP A 963 -43.28 -43.26 14.04
N PRO A 964 -43.62 -44.36 14.74
CA PRO A 964 -43.13 -44.59 16.10
C PRO A 964 -41.65 -44.98 16.10
N LEU A 965 -40.89 -44.40 17.02
CA LEU A 965 -39.47 -44.70 17.24
C LEU A 965 -39.25 -45.07 18.71
N TRP A 966 -38.54 -46.15 18.99
CA TRP A 966 -38.12 -46.51 20.33
C TRP A 966 -36.74 -45.95 20.63
N LEU A 967 -36.58 -45.27 21.77
CA LEU A 967 -35.30 -44.78 22.29
C LEU A 967 -34.90 -45.59 23.52
N HIS A 968 -33.69 -46.13 23.54
CA HIS A 968 -33.10 -46.82 24.69
C HIS A 968 -31.66 -46.34 24.94
N THR A 969 -31.37 -45.76 26.10
CA THR A 969 -30.06 -45.13 26.38
C THR A 969 -29.19 -45.96 27.32
N GLY A 970 -28.56 -47.02 26.81
CA GLY A 970 -27.86 -48.00 27.66
C GLY A 970 -26.62 -47.53 28.45
N VAL A 971 -25.82 -46.58 27.95
CA VAL A 971 -24.54 -46.17 28.58
C VAL A 971 -24.50 -44.68 28.85
N ALA A 972 -24.02 -44.29 30.04
CA ALA A 972 -23.82 -42.89 30.41
C ALA A 972 -22.72 -42.21 29.56
N GLY A 973 -22.98 -40.98 29.12
CA GLY A 973 -22.09 -40.20 28.27
C GLY A 973 -22.83 -39.29 27.29
N ASN A 974 -22.07 -38.50 26.54
CA ASN A 974 -22.61 -37.65 25.48
C ASN A 974 -22.68 -38.43 24.16
N VAL A 975 -23.89 -38.57 23.60
CA VAL A 975 -24.14 -39.34 22.38
C VAL A 975 -24.63 -38.41 21.27
N SER A 976 -24.08 -38.55 20.06
CA SER A 976 -24.54 -37.84 18.86
C SER A 976 -25.23 -38.82 17.92
N LEU A 977 -26.52 -38.63 17.72
CA LEU A 977 -27.39 -39.45 16.88
C LEU A 977 -27.56 -38.80 15.51
N TYR A 978 -27.34 -39.57 14.45
CA TYR A 978 -27.43 -39.14 13.06
C TYR A 978 -28.44 -40.03 12.34
N ILE A 979 -29.38 -39.41 11.64
CA ILE A 979 -30.45 -40.09 10.91
C ILE A 979 -30.47 -39.51 9.50
N SER A 980 -30.49 -40.38 8.48
CA SER A 980 -30.68 -39.96 7.10
C SER A 980 -31.91 -40.68 6.54
N ILE A 981 -32.79 -39.92 5.89
CA ILE A 981 -34.02 -40.40 5.28
C ILE A 981 -33.95 -40.14 3.77
N TYR A 982 -33.92 -41.20 2.98
CA TYR A 982 -33.98 -41.14 1.52
C TYR A 982 -35.44 -41.12 1.05
N TYR A 983 -35.74 -40.33 0.02
CA TYR A 983 -37.07 -40.28 -0.57
C TYR A 983 -37.07 -39.95 -2.07
N GLU A 984 -38.04 -40.48 -2.81
CA GLU A 984 -38.19 -40.29 -4.25
C GLU A 984 -39.39 -39.43 -4.62
N VAL A 985 -39.20 -38.56 -5.60
CA VAL A 985 -40.25 -37.66 -6.10
C VAL A 985 -41.10 -38.39 -7.13
N GLU A 986 -42.42 -38.32 -7.02
CA GLU A 986 -43.34 -39.03 -7.95
C GLU A 986 -43.43 -38.34 -9.33
N ASN A 987 -42.94 -37.10 -9.46
CA ASN A 987 -43.04 -36.32 -10.68
C ASN A 987 -42.10 -36.83 -11.81
N LEU A 988 -42.69 -37.15 -12.97
CA LEU A 988 -42.01 -37.72 -14.15
C LEU A 988 -41.19 -36.70 -14.96
N PHE A 989 -41.32 -35.40 -14.67
CA PHE A 989 -40.71 -34.30 -15.44
C PHE A 989 -39.53 -33.62 -14.74
N SER A 990 -39.04 -34.17 -13.62
CA SER A 990 -37.90 -33.61 -12.89
C SER A 990 -36.59 -34.32 -13.22
N ASP A 991 -35.54 -33.54 -13.43
CA ASP A 991 -34.20 -34.02 -13.72
C ASP A 991 -33.53 -34.69 -12.49
N MET A 992 -34.02 -34.38 -11.29
CA MET A 992 -33.56 -34.94 -10.03
C MET A 992 -34.63 -35.87 -9.43
N LYS A 993 -34.28 -37.15 -9.26
CA LYS A 993 -35.23 -38.23 -8.90
C LYS A 993 -35.38 -38.49 -7.41
N HIS A 994 -34.40 -38.09 -6.60
CA HIS A 994 -34.36 -38.35 -5.17
C HIS A 994 -33.81 -37.18 -4.37
N ARG A 995 -34.14 -37.13 -3.08
CA ARG A 995 -33.56 -36.25 -2.08
C ARG A 995 -33.29 -37.04 -0.78
N THR A 996 -32.36 -36.55 0.03
CA THR A 996 -32.05 -37.10 1.36
C THR A 996 -32.25 -36.03 2.43
N LEU A 997 -32.92 -36.39 3.52
CA LEU A 997 -33.11 -35.53 4.69
C LEU A 997 -32.16 -35.99 5.81
N ARG A 998 -31.26 -35.09 6.21
CA ARG A 998 -30.24 -35.32 7.25
C ARG A 998 -30.64 -34.70 8.58
N MET A 999 -30.64 -35.49 9.65
CA MET A 999 -31.05 -35.10 11.00
C MET A 999 -29.96 -35.43 12.03
N HIS A 1000 -29.70 -34.51 12.96
CA HIS A 1000 -28.67 -34.66 14.00
C HIS A 1000 -29.21 -34.23 15.37
N TYR A 1001 -29.08 -35.12 16.36
CA TYR A 1001 -29.46 -34.88 17.76
C TYR A 1001 -28.29 -35.18 18.71
N LYS A 1002 -28.11 -34.34 19.73
CA LYS A 1002 -27.16 -34.57 20.83
C LYS A 1002 -27.91 -34.88 22.11
N LEU A 1003 -27.54 -35.97 22.77
CA LEU A 1003 -28.13 -36.40 24.04
C LEU A 1003 -27.06 -36.53 25.11
N GLU A 1004 -27.34 -36.04 26.31
CA GLU A 1004 -26.55 -36.28 27.51
C GLU A 1004 -27.21 -37.40 28.33
N VAL A 1005 -26.55 -38.55 28.41
CA VAL A 1005 -27.00 -39.71 29.19
C VAL A 1005 -26.30 -39.67 30.55
N LEU A 1006 -27.05 -39.43 31.61
CA LEU A 1006 -26.58 -39.38 32.99
C LEU A 1006 -26.51 -40.79 33.60
N PRO A 1007 -25.59 -41.08 34.53
CA PRO A 1007 -25.59 -42.35 35.26
C PRO A 1007 -26.87 -42.50 36.07
N SER A 1008 -27.42 -43.72 36.11
CA SER A 1008 -28.67 -44.06 36.81
C SER A 1008 -28.40 -45.04 37.96
N LEU A 1009 -28.73 -46.32 37.79
CA LEU A 1009 -28.36 -47.40 38.67
C LEU A 1009 -27.03 -48.00 38.23
N ASP A 1010 -26.27 -48.48 39.19
CA ASP A 1010 -25.04 -49.24 39.03
C ASP A 1010 -25.22 -50.58 39.74
N ILE A 1011 -25.51 -51.62 38.97
CA ILE A 1011 -25.70 -52.98 39.43
C ILE A 1011 -24.49 -53.85 39.09
N SER A 1012 -23.92 -54.48 40.10
CA SER A 1012 -22.94 -55.55 39.96
C SER A 1012 -23.53 -56.87 40.40
N ILE A 1013 -23.11 -57.95 39.75
CA ILE A 1013 -23.64 -59.29 40.00
C ILE A 1013 -22.46 -60.19 40.25
N LEU A 1014 -22.63 -61.16 41.14
CA LEU A 1014 -21.67 -62.22 41.35
C LEU A 1014 -22.43 -63.54 41.43
N ILE A 1015 -22.14 -64.45 40.50
CA ILE A 1015 -22.76 -65.78 40.46
C ILE A 1015 -21.80 -66.79 41.06
N THR A 1016 -22.23 -67.49 42.11
CA THR A 1016 -21.44 -68.53 42.79
C THR A 1016 -22.13 -69.88 42.72
N PRO A 1017 -21.43 -70.99 42.46
CA PRO A 1017 -22.03 -72.32 42.49
C PRO A 1017 -22.42 -72.70 43.92
N TYR A 1018 -23.59 -73.34 44.10
CA TYR A 1018 -24.01 -73.80 45.42
C TYR A 1018 -23.16 -75.03 45.83
N PRO A 1019 -22.48 -75.02 47.00
CA PRO A 1019 -21.50 -76.05 47.34
C PRO A 1019 -22.04 -77.48 47.39
N SER A 1020 -23.33 -77.67 47.63
CA SER A 1020 -23.97 -78.97 47.84
C SER A 1020 -24.90 -79.43 46.70
N LYS A 1021 -25.10 -78.63 45.64
CA LYS A 1021 -25.98 -78.98 44.49
C LYS A 1021 -25.44 -78.45 43.16
N LEU A 1022 -24.96 -79.34 42.29
CA LEU A 1022 -24.30 -79.03 41.00
C LEU A 1022 -25.15 -78.30 39.93
N GLN A 1023 -26.46 -78.13 40.14
CA GLN A 1023 -27.38 -77.49 39.20
C GLN A 1023 -28.06 -76.23 39.76
N GLU A 1024 -27.59 -75.76 40.92
CA GLU A 1024 -28.10 -74.55 41.58
C GLU A 1024 -26.94 -73.56 41.78
N PHE A 1025 -27.16 -72.31 41.40
CA PHE A 1025 -26.22 -71.21 41.63
C PHE A 1025 -26.85 -70.18 42.58
N LEU A 1026 -26.01 -69.40 43.26
CA LEU A 1026 -26.41 -68.26 44.08
C LEU A 1026 -26.02 -66.99 43.33
N VAL A 1027 -27.01 -66.15 43.02
CA VAL A 1027 -26.80 -64.84 42.39
C VAL A 1027 -26.82 -63.80 43.50
N ARG A 1028 -25.68 -63.17 43.73
CA ARG A 1028 -25.60 -61.93 44.50
C ARG A 1028 -25.75 -60.76 43.53
N MET A 1029 -26.64 -59.84 43.82
CA MET A 1029 -26.89 -58.62 43.05
C MET A 1029 -26.73 -57.41 43.98
N ASP A 1030 -25.70 -56.60 43.76
CA ASP A 1030 -25.50 -55.32 44.44
C ASP A 1030 -26.00 -54.21 43.50
N ILE A 1031 -26.94 -53.36 43.95
CA ILE A 1031 -27.57 -52.28 43.18
C ILE A 1031 -27.25 -50.96 43.87
N VAL A 1032 -26.61 -50.02 43.19
CA VAL A 1032 -26.27 -48.70 43.73
C VAL A 1032 -26.97 -47.62 42.89
N ASN A 1033 -27.81 -46.80 43.52
CA ASN A 1033 -28.36 -45.62 42.86
C ASN A 1033 -27.29 -44.52 42.80
N ARG A 1034 -26.69 -44.30 41.62
CA ARG A 1034 -25.66 -43.29 41.38
C ARG A 1034 -26.21 -41.90 41.09
N THR A 1035 -27.52 -41.70 41.18
CA THR A 1035 -28.13 -40.37 41.02
C THR A 1035 -28.09 -39.58 42.32
N ASN A 1036 -28.04 -38.24 42.19
CA ASN A 1036 -27.95 -37.33 43.35
C ASN A 1036 -29.33 -36.94 43.93
N ALA A 1037 -30.42 -37.20 43.23
CA ALA A 1037 -31.76 -36.72 43.62
C ALA A 1037 -32.92 -37.66 43.22
N GLU A 1038 -32.71 -38.61 42.32
CA GLU A 1038 -33.78 -39.43 41.76
C GLU A 1038 -33.94 -40.74 42.55
N SER A 1039 -35.19 -41.20 42.68
CA SER A 1039 -35.50 -42.47 43.36
C SER A 1039 -36.16 -43.44 42.39
N PHE A 1040 -35.86 -44.72 42.53
CA PHE A 1040 -36.09 -45.76 41.53
C PHE A 1040 -36.86 -46.95 42.13
N TRP A 1041 -37.97 -47.36 41.52
CA TRP A 1041 -38.73 -48.54 41.95
C TRP A 1041 -38.31 -49.81 41.23
N LEU A 1042 -37.81 -50.84 41.91
CA LEU A 1042 -37.42 -52.10 41.27
C LEU A 1042 -38.66 -53.01 41.08
N ARG A 1043 -39.00 -53.37 39.84
CA ARG A 1043 -40.25 -54.13 39.52
C ARG A 1043 -40.03 -55.64 39.35
N GLN A 1044 -39.15 -56.04 38.44
CA GLN A 1044 -38.93 -57.44 38.11
C GLN A 1044 -37.47 -57.71 37.75
N LEU A 1045 -37.09 -58.97 37.78
CA LEU A 1045 -35.80 -59.51 37.37
C LEU A 1045 -36.06 -60.69 36.42
N SER A 1046 -35.76 -60.55 35.13
CA SER A 1046 -36.21 -61.52 34.11
C SER A 1046 -35.08 -62.09 33.29
N THR A 1047 -35.03 -63.40 33.05
CA THR A 1047 -34.07 -64.05 32.12
C THR A 1047 -34.66 -64.26 30.70
N PRO A 1048 -34.02 -63.81 29.61
CA PRO A 1048 -34.30 -64.17 28.23
C PRO A 1048 -33.75 -65.57 27.94
N GLY A 1049 -34.65 -66.44 27.54
CA GLY A 1049 -34.40 -67.86 27.27
C GLY A 1049 -35.15 -68.76 28.25
N SER A 1050 -35.61 -69.91 27.77
CA SER A 1050 -36.37 -70.89 28.56
C SER A 1050 -35.50 -71.89 29.34
N GLU A 1051 -34.19 -71.67 29.35
CA GLU A 1051 -33.23 -72.65 29.86
C GLU A 1051 -33.02 -72.57 31.39
N TRP A 1052 -33.53 -71.51 32.03
CA TRP A 1052 -33.23 -71.19 33.42
C TRP A 1052 -34.41 -70.66 34.20
N ASN A 1053 -34.43 -70.99 35.49
CA ASN A 1053 -35.45 -70.54 36.41
C ASN A 1053 -34.82 -69.79 37.59
N LEU A 1054 -35.34 -68.59 37.83
CA LEU A 1054 -34.91 -67.65 38.87
C LEU A 1054 -35.95 -67.63 39.99
N SER A 1055 -35.54 -67.86 41.24
CA SER A 1055 -36.44 -67.83 42.41
C SER A 1055 -35.81 -67.06 43.57
N THR A 1056 -36.61 -66.42 44.43
CA THR A 1056 -36.14 -65.73 45.64
C THR A 1056 -35.80 -66.72 46.78
N LEU A 1057 -34.88 -66.35 47.68
CA LEU A 1057 -34.54 -67.15 48.87
C LEU A 1057 -35.49 -66.81 50.04
N PRO A 1058 -35.93 -67.78 50.86
CA PRO A 1058 -36.74 -67.50 52.04
C PRO A 1058 -35.87 -66.91 53.15
N TYR A 1059 -36.11 -65.66 53.54
CA TYR A 1059 -35.60 -65.07 54.77
C TYR A 1059 -36.77 -64.47 55.57
N ASP A 1060 -36.87 -64.86 56.84
CA ASP A 1060 -37.72 -64.19 57.83
C ASP A 1060 -37.07 -62.85 58.22
N SER A 1061 -37.87 -61.78 58.18
CA SER A 1061 -37.60 -60.38 58.56
C SER A 1061 -36.81 -59.51 57.55
N VAL A 1062 -37.50 -58.49 57.03
CA VAL A 1062 -37.10 -57.41 56.09
C VAL A 1062 -37.19 -57.78 54.61
N SER A 1063 -38.38 -57.60 54.03
CA SER A 1063 -38.54 -57.41 52.59
C SER A 1063 -37.79 -56.15 52.15
N PRO A 1064 -36.93 -56.20 51.11
CA PRO A 1064 -36.27 -55.01 50.61
C PRO A 1064 -37.33 -53.97 50.18
N SER A 1065 -37.20 -52.73 50.64
CA SER A 1065 -38.08 -51.65 50.22
C SER A 1065 -37.97 -51.51 48.70
N GLN A 1066 -39.12 -51.54 48.02
CA GLN A 1066 -39.21 -51.54 46.56
C GLN A 1066 -38.71 -50.22 45.92
N LEU A 1067 -38.52 -49.17 46.73
CA LEU A 1067 -37.98 -47.86 46.38
C LEU A 1067 -36.52 -47.73 46.82
N LEU A 1068 -35.62 -47.45 45.87
CA LEU A 1068 -34.22 -47.14 46.10
C LEU A 1068 -33.99 -45.62 46.00
N LEU A 1069 -33.64 -44.96 47.10
CA LEU A 1069 -33.39 -43.51 47.13
C LEU A 1069 -32.03 -43.16 46.51
N ALA A 1070 -31.85 -41.89 46.16
CA ALA A 1070 -30.59 -41.34 45.65
C ALA A 1070 -29.40 -41.70 46.56
N GLY A 1071 -28.31 -42.21 45.98
CA GLY A 1071 -27.10 -42.60 46.71
C GLY A 1071 -27.20 -43.89 47.54
N GLN A 1072 -28.37 -44.55 47.62
CA GLN A 1072 -28.53 -45.79 48.37
C GLN A 1072 -28.03 -47.01 47.59
N ALA A 1073 -27.56 -48.02 48.33
CA ALA A 1073 -27.23 -49.33 47.80
C ALA A 1073 -28.16 -50.41 48.37
N LEU A 1074 -28.60 -51.34 47.51
CA LEU A 1074 -29.42 -52.49 47.86
C LEU A 1074 -28.69 -53.78 47.46
N LEU A 1075 -28.66 -54.74 48.38
CA LEU A 1075 -28.11 -56.07 48.13
C LEU A 1075 -29.23 -57.11 48.09
N CYS A 1076 -29.30 -57.88 47.01
CA CYS A 1076 -30.30 -58.93 46.80
C CYS A 1076 -29.63 -60.26 46.49
N PHE A 1077 -30.25 -61.35 46.94
CA PHE A 1077 -29.79 -62.71 46.67
C PHE A 1077 -30.89 -63.53 46.00
N PHE A 1078 -30.57 -64.16 44.87
CA PHE A 1078 -31.49 -65.01 44.12
C PHE A 1078 -30.93 -66.41 43.92
N LYS A 1079 -31.85 -67.36 43.77
CA LYS A 1079 -31.56 -68.76 43.53
C LYS A 1079 -31.72 -69.12 42.04
N LEU A 1080 -30.75 -69.96 41.70
CA LEU A 1080 -30.10 -70.27 40.46
C LEU A 1080 -30.37 -71.50 39.56
N LYS A 1081 -31.56 -71.87 39.09
CA LYS A 1081 -31.76 -73.28 38.67
C LYS A 1081 -31.70 -73.55 37.16
N ALA A 1082 -30.91 -74.56 36.77
CA ALA A 1082 -30.90 -75.17 35.43
C ALA A 1082 -32.19 -75.96 35.17
N VAL A 1083 -32.90 -75.68 34.06
CA VAL A 1083 -34.08 -76.45 33.66
C VAL A 1083 -33.69 -77.44 32.56
N LYS A 1084 -33.97 -78.73 32.75
CA LYS A 1084 -33.86 -79.75 31.68
C LYS A 1084 -35.14 -79.70 30.84
N GLN A 1085 -35.00 -79.79 29.51
CA GLN A 1085 -36.06 -79.61 28.50
C GLN A 1085 -37.32 -80.50 28.63
N THR A 1086 -37.44 -81.38 29.63
CA THR A 1086 -38.57 -82.31 29.78
C THR A 1086 -39.66 -81.87 30.77
N ASP A 1087 -39.47 -80.80 31.55
CA ASP A 1087 -40.45 -80.31 32.53
C ASP A 1087 -40.77 -78.82 32.34
N VAL A 1088 -41.62 -78.45 31.36
CA VAL A 1088 -42.19 -77.10 31.26
C VAL A 1088 -43.62 -77.15 30.70
N PRO A 1089 -44.66 -76.67 31.42
CA PRO A 1089 -45.86 -76.12 30.80
C PRO A 1089 -45.48 -74.81 30.11
N SER A 1090 -45.79 -74.69 28.82
CA SER A 1090 -45.53 -73.52 27.98
C SER A 1090 -45.94 -72.20 28.66
N GLY A 1091 -44.98 -71.27 28.85
CA GLY A 1091 -45.28 -69.86 29.14
C GLY A 1091 -44.60 -69.22 30.35
N GLN A 1092 -43.95 -69.96 31.25
CA GLN A 1092 -43.23 -69.37 32.39
C GLN A 1092 -41.72 -69.27 32.12
N GLY A 1093 -41.28 -68.13 31.56
CA GLY A 1093 -39.87 -67.71 31.62
C GLY A 1093 -39.46 -67.36 33.05
N GLY A 1094 -38.17 -67.48 33.39
CA GLY A 1094 -37.63 -67.26 34.74
C GLY A 1094 -37.66 -65.78 35.16
N ASP A 1095 -38.85 -65.27 35.46
CA ASP A 1095 -39.10 -63.93 36.01
C ASP A 1095 -39.23 -64.00 37.54
N ALA A 1096 -38.39 -63.26 38.26
CA ALA A 1096 -38.54 -63.02 39.70
C ALA A 1096 -39.09 -61.62 39.96
N ARG A 1097 -40.15 -61.53 40.76
CA ARG A 1097 -40.70 -60.25 41.23
C ARG A 1097 -39.86 -59.68 42.38
N LEU A 1098 -39.65 -58.37 42.38
CA LEU A 1098 -38.96 -57.64 43.44
C LEU A 1098 -40.02 -56.84 44.23
N GLY A 1099 -40.52 -57.36 45.36
CA GLY A 1099 -41.56 -56.71 46.17
C GLY A 1099 -42.47 -57.70 46.94
N SER A 1100 -43.48 -57.20 47.68
CA SER A 1100 -44.46 -58.07 48.36
C SER A 1100 -45.34 -58.82 47.35
N GLN A 1101 -45.76 -60.03 47.73
CA GLN A 1101 -46.57 -60.93 46.87
C GLN A 1101 -47.95 -60.37 46.48
N ASP A 1102 -48.39 -59.25 47.08
CA ASP A 1102 -49.74 -58.69 46.92
C ASP A 1102 -49.87 -57.57 45.86
N SER A 1103 -48.83 -57.29 45.07
CA SER A 1103 -48.91 -56.28 43.99
C SER A 1103 -49.52 -56.84 42.69
N ILE A 1104 -50.56 -56.17 42.19
CA ILE A 1104 -51.40 -56.56 41.01
C ILE A 1104 -50.75 -56.18 39.66
N GLU A 1105 -49.56 -55.57 39.64
CA GLU A 1105 -48.92 -55.14 38.38
C GLU A 1105 -48.50 -56.34 37.48
N ALA A 1106 -48.81 -56.28 36.19
CA ALA A 1106 -48.45 -57.32 35.21
C ALA A 1106 -46.92 -57.36 34.96
N LEU A 1107 -46.39 -58.53 34.58
CA LEU A 1107 -44.97 -58.70 34.23
C LEU A 1107 -44.69 -58.19 32.81
N LEU A 1108 -43.50 -57.67 32.54
CA LEU A 1108 -43.11 -57.26 31.18
C LEU A 1108 -42.59 -58.46 30.36
N ASP A 1109 -42.98 -58.52 29.08
CA ASP A 1109 -42.53 -59.50 28.10
C ASP A 1109 -41.24 -59.04 27.43
N THR A 1110 -40.13 -59.61 27.87
CA THR A 1110 -38.78 -59.30 27.39
C THR A 1110 -38.45 -59.93 26.03
N SER A 1111 -39.32 -60.82 25.52
CA SER A 1111 -39.15 -61.48 24.22
C SER A 1111 -39.74 -60.69 23.04
N ARG A 1112 -40.51 -59.63 23.32
CA ARG A 1112 -41.14 -58.77 22.32
C ARG A 1112 -40.26 -57.58 21.93
N SER A 1113 -40.46 -57.09 20.71
CA SER A 1113 -39.96 -55.78 20.28
C SER A 1113 -40.61 -54.68 21.13
N PRO A 1114 -39.89 -53.63 21.53
CA PRO A 1114 -38.52 -53.25 21.14
C PRO A 1114 -37.40 -53.86 22.02
N LEU A 1115 -37.74 -54.55 23.12
CA LEU A 1115 -36.76 -55.05 24.08
C LEU A 1115 -35.82 -56.11 23.46
N ALA A 1116 -36.39 -57.03 22.68
CA ALA A 1116 -35.63 -58.04 21.95
C ALA A 1116 -34.70 -57.43 20.89
N ASP A 1117 -35.10 -56.31 20.26
CA ASP A 1117 -34.33 -55.67 19.19
C ASP A 1117 -33.12 -54.92 19.75
N PHE A 1118 -33.30 -54.15 20.82
CA PHE A 1118 -32.18 -53.50 21.51
C PHE A 1118 -31.18 -54.51 22.07
N HIS A 1119 -31.69 -55.60 22.64
CA HIS A 1119 -30.87 -56.71 23.13
C HIS A 1119 -30.04 -57.36 22.01
N TYR A 1120 -30.66 -57.59 20.85
CA TYR A 1120 -29.97 -58.12 19.68
C TYR A 1120 -28.85 -57.19 19.19
N HIS A 1121 -29.12 -55.88 19.08
CA HIS A 1121 -28.13 -54.90 18.66
C HIS A 1121 -26.99 -54.71 19.68
N GLU A 1122 -27.29 -54.83 20.97
CA GLU A 1122 -26.29 -54.80 22.04
C GLU A 1122 -25.36 -56.02 21.95
N ARG A 1123 -25.91 -57.21 21.68
CA ARG A 1123 -25.13 -58.44 21.44
C ARG A 1123 -24.23 -58.32 20.21
N LEU A 1124 -24.76 -57.87 19.07
CA LEU A 1124 -23.98 -57.69 17.83
C LEU A 1124 -22.81 -56.71 18.02
N HIS A 1125 -23.02 -55.65 18.80
CA HIS A 1125 -21.96 -54.70 19.09
C HIS A 1125 -20.83 -55.34 19.89
N GLN A 1126 -21.13 -56.16 20.89
CA GLN A 1126 -20.12 -56.82 21.71
C GLN A 1126 -19.40 -57.98 20.99
N GLU A 1127 -20.10 -58.72 20.12
CA GLU A 1127 -19.50 -59.76 19.26
C GLU A 1127 -18.45 -59.20 18.29
N LYS A 1128 -18.59 -57.93 17.85
CA LYS A 1128 -17.58 -57.26 17.02
C LYS A 1128 -16.28 -56.93 17.78
N PHE A 1129 -16.32 -56.84 19.11
CA PHE A 1129 -15.15 -56.46 19.91
C PHE A 1129 -14.42 -57.64 20.56
N HIS A 1130 -15.07 -58.78 20.87
CA HIS A 1130 -14.42 -59.95 21.48
C HIS A 1130 -14.88 -61.31 20.90
N GLN A 1131 -13.92 -62.17 20.50
CA GLN A 1131 -14.15 -63.52 20.01
C GLN A 1131 -14.57 -64.48 21.14
N VAL A 1132 -15.70 -65.15 20.96
CA VAL A 1132 -16.19 -66.35 21.67
C VAL A 1132 -16.43 -66.14 23.17
N ASN A 1133 -17.64 -65.74 23.56
CA ASN A 1133 -18.17 -65.98 24.90
C ASN A 1133 -19.70 -66.19 24.85
N ILE A 1134 -20.21 -67.08 25.70
CA ILE A 1134 -21.64 -67.40 25.85
C ILE A 1134 -22.23 -66.39 26.83
N PHE A 1135 -23.35 -65.76 26.48
CA PHE A 1135 -23.86 -64.57 27.15
C PHE A 1135 -25.17 -64.76 27.88
N LEU A 1136 -25.31 -63.88 28.86
CA LEU A 1136 -26.26 -63.85 29.92
C LEU A 1136 -26.97 -62.47 29.79
N SER A 1137 -28.30 -62.36 29.69
CA SER A 1137 -29.21 -61.17 29.78
C SER A 1137 -30.31 -61.08 30.89
N ILE A 1138 -30.46 -60.02 31.69
CA ILE A 1138 -31.62 -59.92 32.62
C ILE A 1138 -32.30 -58.58 32.42
N PHE A 1139 -33.50 -58.42 32.92
CA PHE A 1139 -34.16 -57.13 32.90
C PHE A 1139 -34.52 -56.71 34.31
N CYS A 1140 -33.97 -55.58 34.77
CA CYS A 1140 -34.54 -54.83 35.88
C CYS A 1140 -35.39 -53.69 35.32
N SER A 1141 -36.70 -53.68 35.62
CA SER A 1141 -37.60 -52.58 35.22
C SER A 1141 -37.75 -51.60 36.36
N VAL A 1142 -37.48 -50.31 36.11
CA VAL A 1142 -37.46 -49.30 37.16
C VAL A 1142 -38.44 -48.16 36.95
N LYS A 1143 -39.43 -47.94 37.82
CA LYS A 1143 -40.44 -46.86 37.66
C LYS A 1143 -40.04 -45.58 38.43
N LYS A 1144 -40.19 -44.39 37.81
CA LYS A 1144 -40.00 -43.06 38.45
C LYS A 1144 -41.33 -42.46 38.95
N LEU A 1145 -41.29 -41.59 39.97
CA LEU A 1145 -42.48 -41.00 40.62
C LEU A 1145 -43.31 -40.04 39.72
N LEU A 1146 -42.77 -39.47 38.63
CA LEU A 1146 -43.48 -38.61 37.64
C LEU A 1146 -42.55 -38.29 36.44
N PRO A 1147 -43.03 -38.23 35.17
CA PRO A 1147 -43.92 -39.16 34.49
C PRO A 1147 -43.18 -40.46 34.08
N LEU A 1148 -43.95 -41.50 33.76
CA LEU A 1148 -43.56 -42.90 33.50
C LEU A 1148 -42.26 -43.10 32.70
N LEU A 1149 -41.15 -43.16 33.43
CA LEU A 1149 -39.82 -43.51 32.97
C LEU A 1149 -39.55 -44.95 33.43
N HIS A 1150 -39.25 -45.85 32.50
CA HIS A 1150 -38.71 -47.17 32.83
C HIS A 1150 -37.23 -47.20 32.48
N ALA A 1151 -36.37 -47.42 33.48
CA ALA A 1151 -35.00 -47.82 33.22
C ALA A 1151 -34.95 -49.34 33.03
N LEU A 1152 -34.27 -49.75 31.96
CA LEU A 1152 -33.86 -51.08 31.57
C LEU A 1152 -32.37 -50.93 31.32
N CYS A 1153 -31.58 -51.24 32.30
CA CYS A 1153 -30.17 -51.34 32.08
C CYS A 1153 -29.73 -52.76 32.22
N PHE A 1154 -28.43 -52.88 32.08
CA PHE A 1154 -27.91 -53.89 31.24
C PHE A 1154 -26.49 -54.31 31.85
N ILE A 1155 -26.19 -55.58 32.28
CA ILE A 1155 -24.89 -56.13 32.77
C ILE A 1155 -24.41 -57.48 32.12
N HIS A 1156 -23.09 -57.64 31.87
CA HIS A 1156 -22.46 -58.88 31.39
C HIS A 1156 -21.27 -59.32 32.27
N GLU A 1157 -21.15 -60.61 32.64
CA GLU A 1157 -20.01 -61.17 33.40
C GLU A 1157 -19.57 -62.56 32.87
N LEU A 1158 -18.30 -62.93 33.05
CA LEU A 1158 -17.60 -64.07 32.43
C LEU A 1158 -17.40 -65.23 33.43
N ILE A 1159 -17.85 -66.46 33.12
CA ILE A 1159 -17.62 -67.65 33.97
C ILE A 1159 -16.52 -68.53 33.35
N PHE A 1160 -15.45 -68.80 34.11
CA PHE A 1160 -14.35 -69.69 33.70
C PHE A 1160 -14.77 -71.18 33.70
N ARG A 1161 -14.40 -71.91 32.63
CA ARG A 1161 -14.60 -73.36 32.47
C ARG A 1161 -13.80 -74.17 33.51
N SER A 1162 -14.47 -75.03 34.29
CA SER A 1162 -13.90 -76.32 34.73
C SER A 1162 -14.89 -77.45 34.43
N ARG A 1163 -14.38 -78.55 33.89
CA ARG A 1163 -15.16 -79.69 33.38
C ARG A 1163 -15.93 -80.34 34.53
N LEU A 1164 -17.27 -80.13 34.64
CA LEU A 1164 -18.28 -81.07 35.18
C LEU A 1164 -19.66 -80.43 35.53
N THR A 1165 -20.12 -79.36 34.86
CA THR A 1165 -21.47 -78.81 35.07
C THR A 1165 -22.17 -78.39 33.78
N PRO A 1166 -23.49 -78.59 33.64
CA PRO A 1166 -24.26 -78.03 32.52
C PRO A 1166 -24.27 -76.48 32.63
N THR A 1167 -24.06 -75.84 31.48
CA THR A 1167 -24.03 -74.39 31.21
C THR A 1167 -25.15 -73.65 31.90
N CYS A 1168 -24.92 -72.49 32.53
CA CYS A 1168 -25.88 -71.68 33.30
C CYS A 1168 -26.17 -70.31 32.65
N ASN A 1169 -27.41 -70.06 32.22
CA ASN A 1169 -27.88 -68.81 31.60
C ASN A 1169 -28.83 -67.97 32.50
N ILE A 1170 -28.39 -67.39 33.62
CA ILE A 1170 -29.13 -66.33 34.32
C ILE A 1170 -28.24 -65.18 34.72
N ILE A 1171 -28.84 -64.03 34.61
CA ILE A 1171 -28.22 -62.79 34.28
C ILE A 1171 -28.70 -61.81 35.37
N VAL A 1172 -28.23 -60.59 35.47
CA VAL A 1172 -28.91 -59.43 36.06
C VAL A 1172 -28.58 -58.25 35.12
N TRP A 1173 -29.35 -57.19 34.95
CA TRP A 1173 -29.00 -56.06 34.03
C TRP A 1173 -29.65 -54.81 34.71
N MET A 1174 -28.86 -53.73 34.86
CA MET A 1174 -29.03 -52.50 35.69
C MET A 1174 -30.41 -51.85 35.68
#